data_AF-A0A967FDR1-F1
#
_entry.id   AF-A0A967FDR1-F1
#
_cell.length_a   1.000
_cell.length_b   1.000
_cell.length_c   1.000
_cell.angle_alpha   90.00
_cell.angle_beta   90.00
_cell.angle_gamma   90.00
#
_symmetry.space_group_name_H-M   'P 1'
#
loop_
_entity.id
_entity.type
_entity.pdbx_description
1 polymer ?
#
loop_
_entity_poly.entity_id
_entity_poly.type
_entity_poly.pdbx_seq_one_letter_code
_entity_poly.pdbx_strand_id
1 'polypeptide(L)'
;PNIGLIGRLASFARVNDYGFIETPYRKVIKEVASNNVEILLNKTLREDVTDPSNGEVIAEAGTIIDEDLALKVAELNLDANIKIVPTVTNEITYLSADEEDIYTMAQANTELNDKSQFISNQVEARHGIDTGFQPITNVDYIDVSPKQIVGISAALIPFLEHDDANRALMGSNMQRQAVPLIRPEAPIVGTGMESAAAFDSGQLAISLHDGEVLSVTGDNIQIRTSDGEIAKYPLRKFARTNQSTCIDQRPIVRKGEHVTKGQILADSSSTEDGELALGQNILVAFISWEGGNYEDAILISEDLVREDKFTSIHIEKHEVEARDTKLGPEEITRDIPNVGEEALKDLDEKGIIRVGANVGPGDILVGKITPKGETELTPEEKLLRAIFGEKAREVKDSSLRLPHGDRGIVVDVHEFSREEHRDLSAGVDKMVRVMVAQKRKLREGDKMAGRHGNKGVISKVVPIEDMPYLEDGTPVQIILNPLGVPARMNIGQILETHLGWAVHQLGFRAVTPVFDGAHEDEIAAELSRAWLMDRAWQQATKEAWQWLADQDYTEEDLQDSNEVRQLYLIDKLGPLGHDEERLATDETYAQRVVVHHWLKERGYDPDFLLAFEGQRRDEQIGLKAREAVRLVCLREWLITLKERYAVEANLRPSPTLQALDIDTLPDEELDMVALKVSRESNIPFPTTGKVTLHNGKSGEPYDKSVTVGIIHMLKLAHLVEDKVHARSTGPYSLVTQQPLGGKAQFGGQRFGEMEVWALEAYGAAHTLQEMLTVKSDDVSGRVKTYEAIVRGEVIQDPGVPESFRVLVKELQSLGLSVEVIGDNDERITFGKEEQKERLPKLGLGLGIPGGIR
;
A
#
# COMPACT_ATOMS: atom_id res chain seq x y z
N PRO A 1 -7.99 -3.34 -21.61
CA PRO A 1 -8.67 -4.39 -22.40
C PRO A 1 -9.60 -5.29 -21.57
N ASN A 2 -9.22 -5.65 -20.33
CA ASN A 2 -9.97 -6.64 -19.54
C ASN A 2 -11.01 -6.04 -18.57
N ILE A 3 -11.37 -4.77 -18.75
CA ILE A 3 -12.37 -4.11 -17.90
C ILE A 3 -13.73 -4.79 -18.09
N GLY A 4 -14.43 -5.08 -16.99
CA GLY A 4 -15.71 -5.79 -17.00
C GLY A 4 -15.64 -7.30 -17.21
N LEU A 5 -14.48 -7.84 -17.61
CA LEU A 5 -14.28 -9.30 -17.79
C LEU A 5 -13.74 -9.99 -16.53
N ILE A 6 -13.03 -9.23 -15.68
CA ILE A 6 -12.45 -9.73 -14.45
C ILE A 6 -13.09 -8.97 -13.29
N GLY A 7 -13.90 -9.68 -12.51
CA GLY A 7 -14.49 -9.20 -11.26
C GLY A 7 -13.90 -9.90 -10.04
N ARG A 8 -14.24 -9.41 -8.85
CA ARG A 8 -14.00 -10.11 -7.58
C ARG A 8 -15.34 -10.35 -6.90
N LEU A 9 -15.43 -11.42 -6.13
CA LEU A 9 -16.59 -11.67 -5.29
C LEU A 9 -16.71 -10.57 -4.23
N ALA A 10 -17.96 -10.23 -3.89
CA ALA A 10 -18.26 -9.34 -2.79
C ALA A 10 -18.00 -10.03 -1.44
N SER A 11 -17.89 -9.25 -0.36
CA SER A 11 -17.33 -9.73 0.92
C SER A 11 -18.10 -10.90 1.54
N PHE A 12 -19.42 -10.97 1.35
CA PHE A 12 -20.27 -12.03 1.91
C PHE A 12 -20.79 -13.01 0.85
N ALA A 13 -20.40 -12.82 -0.41
CA ALA A 13 -20.89 -13.64 -1.50
C ALA A 13 -20.34 -15.07 -1.39
N ARG A 14 -21.20 -16.05 -1.61
CA ARG A 14 -20.82 -17.46 -1.69
C ARG A 14 -21.27 -18.08 -3.00
N VAL A 15 -20.66 -19.19 -3.39
CA VAL A 15 -21.08 -19.97 -4.56
C VAL A 15 -21.80 -21.21 -4.05
N ASN A 16 -23.02 -21.44 -4.51
CA ASN A 16 -23.79 -22.62 -4.14
C ASN A 16 -23.38 -23.87 -4.94
N ASP A 17 -23.97 -25.01 -4.62
CA ASP A 17 -23.65 -26.31 -5.22
C ASP A 17 -23.83 -26.36 -6.76
N TYR A 18 -24.61 -25.43 -7.32
CA TYR A 18 -24.88 -25.31 -8.76
C TYR A 18 -23.97 -24.29 -9.48
N GLY A 19 -23.13 -23.56 -8.74
CA GLY A 19 -22.23 -22.55 -9.29
C GLY A 19 -22.84 -21.15 -9.39
N PHE A 20 -24.00 -20.90 -8.79
CA PHE A 20 -24.58 -19.55 -8.72
C PHE A 20 -24.06 -18.80 -7.50
N ILE A 21 -23.86 -17.49 -7.67
CA ILE A 21 -23.48 -16.60 -6.58
C ILE A 21 -24.73 -16.29 -5.77
N GLU A 22 -24.64 -16.44 -4.45
CA GLU A 22 -25.67 -16.08 -3.50
C GLU A 22 -25.18 -14.98 -2.55
N THR A 23 -26.11 -14.12 -2.15
CA THR A 23 -25.88 -13.02 -1.19
C THR A 23 -26.77 -13.23 0.03
N PRO A 24 -26.28 -12.97 1.26
CA PRO A 24 -27.10 -13.13 2.45
C PRO A 24 -28.02 -11.94 2.69
N TYR A 25 -29.18 -12.23 3.25
CA TYR A 25 -30.21 -11.26 3.65
C TYR A 25 -30.85 -11.66 4.97
N ARG A 26 -31.23 -10.67 5.79
CA ARG A 26 -32.00 -10.90 7.02
C ARG A 26 -33.49 -10.88 6.69
N LYS A 27 -34.23 -11.87 7.18
CA LYS A 27 -35.66 -11.98 6.94
C LYS A 27 -36.46 -10.98 7.77
N VAL A 28 -37.48 -10.38 7.17
CA VAL A 28 -38.43 -9.49 7.84
C VAL A 28 -39.75 -10.24 8.06
N ILE A 29 -40.15 -10.36 9.32
CA ILE A 29 -41.44 -10.96 9.69
C ILE A 29 -42.50 -9.88 9.87
N LYS A 30 -43.68 -10.14 9.30
CA LYS A 30 -44.84 -9.22 9.31
C LYS A 30 -46.02 -9.82 10.08
N GLU A 31 -46.01 -11.15 10.22
CA GLU A 31 -47.06 -11.92 10.83
C GLU A 31 -46.43 -13.09 11.61
N VAL A 32 -47.01 -13.43 12.76
CA VAL A 32 -46.53 -14.49 13.64
C VAL A 32 -47.70 -15.39 14.01
N ALA A 33 -47.49 -16.70 14.00
CA ALA A 33 -48.51 -17.65 14.43
C ALA A 33 -48.88 -17.43 15.90
N SER A 34 -50.17 -17.51 16.21
CA SER A 34 -50.71 -17.23 17.55
C SER A 34 -50.11 -18.09 18.66
N ASN A 35 -49.71 -19.31 18.32
CA ASN A 35 -49.09 -20.27 19.25
C ASN A 35 -47.60 -20.02 19.53
N ASN A 36 -46.94 -19.07 18.85
CA ASN A 36 -45.50 -18.84 19.00
C ASN A 36 -45.21 -17.65 19.94
N VAL A 37 -45.36 -17.91 21.24
CA VAL A 37 -45.18 -16.95 22.34
C VAL A 37 -43.80 -16.27 22.30
N GLU A 38 -42.75 -17.03 21.98
CA GLU A 38 -41.36 -16.54 22.00
C GLU A 38 -41.11 -15.46 20.94
N ILE A 39 -41.65 -15.61 19.73
CA ILE A 39 -41.50 -14.61 18.66
C ILE A 39 -42.43 -13.41 18.88
N LEU A 40 -43.59 -13.62 19.50
CA LEU A 40 -44.57 -12.56 19.80
C LEU A 40 -44.10 -11.60 20.90
N LEU A 41 -43.29 -12.09 21.83
CA LEU A 41 -42.85 -11.31 22.99
C LEU A 41 -42.09 -10.04 22.56
N ASN A 42 -42.42 -8.92 23.21
CA ASN A 42 -41.88 -7.58 22.93
C ASN A 42 -42.16 -7.03 21.51
N LYS A 43 -43.04 -7.66 20.72
CA LYS A 43 -43.48 -7.11 19.42
C LYS A 43 -44.64 -6.15 19.58
N THR A 44 -44.83 -5.30 18.57
CA THR A 44 -45.89 -4.28 18.53
C THR A 44 -46.96 -4.74 17.57
N LEU A 45 -48.22 -4.77 18.02
CA LEU A 45 -49.35 -5.15 17.18
C LEU A 45 -49.61 -4.10 16.10
N ARG A 46 -49.91 -4.55 14.89
CA ARG A 46 -50.27 -3.67 13.76
C ARG A 46 -51.79 -3.52 13.60
N GLU A 47 -52.53 -4.55 13.96
CA GLU A 47 -54.00 -4.59 13.92
C GLU A 47 -54.52 -5.08 15.27
N ASP A 48 -55.80 -4.78 15.55
CA ASP A 48 -56.47 -5.22 16.77
C ASP A 48 -56.57 -6.76 16.79
N VAL A 49 -56.23 -7.36 17.93
CA VAL A 49 -56.42 -8.80 18.15
C VAL A 49 -57.78 -9.01 18.79
N THR A 50 -58.67 -9.71 18.09
CA THR A 50 -60.03 -10.00 18.56
C THR A 50 -60.22 -11.49 18.87
N ASP A 51 -61.01 -11.79 19.88
CA ASP A 51 -61.44 -13.16 20.17
C ASP A 51 -62.51 -13.61 19.14
N PRO A 52 -62.30 -14.70 18.39
CA PRO A 52 -63.26 -15.19 17.40
C PRO A 52 -64.59 -15.63 18.00
N SER A 53 -64.63 -15.97 19.29
CA SER A 53 -65.78 -16.55 19.96
C SER A 53 -66.79 -15.51 20.45
N ASN A 54 -66.34 -14.31 20.82
CA ASN A 54 -67.18 -13.25 21.37
C ASN A 54 -67.03 -11.88 20.66
N GLY A 55 -66.05 -11.72 19.76
CA GLY A 55 -65.79 -10.49 19.02
C GLY A 55 -65.16 -9.36 19.86
N GLU A 56 -64.68 -9.65 21.06
CA GLU A 56 -64.07 -8.68 21.98
C GLU A 56 -62.61 -8.42 21.57
N VAL A 57 -62.20 -7.14 21.63
CA VAL A 57 -60.82 -6.73 21.36
C VAL A 57 -59.97 -7.04 22.59
N ILE A 58 -59.02 -7.95 22.44
CA ILE A 58 -58.12 -8.41 23.50
C ILE A 58 -56.94 -7.43 23.63
N ALA A 59 -56.47 -6.90 22.50
CA ALA A 59 -55.46 -5.87 22.44
C ALA A 59 -55.63 -4.99 21.20
N GLU A 60 -55.45 -3.68 21.38
CA GLU A 60 -55.54 -2.69 20.31
C GLU A 60 -54.23 -2.63 19.50
N ALA A 61 -54.32 -2.20 18.25
CA ALA A 61 -53.18 -1.89 17.41
C ALA A 61 -52.25 -0.88 18.11
N GLY A 62 -50.94 -1.11 18.03
CA GLY A 62 -49.92 -0.32 18.71
C GLY A 62 -49.57 -0.81 20.12
N THR A 63 -50.32 -1.78 20.67
CA THR A 63 -49.99 -2.40 21.97
C THR A 63 -48.73 -3.27 21.85
N ILE A 64 -47.84 -3.18 22.84
CA ILE A 64 -46.68 -4.05 22.98
C ILE A 64 -47.12 -5.35 23.64
N ILE A 65 -46.73 -6.48 23.06
CA ILE A 65 -47.06 -7.80 23.59
C ILE A 65 -46.13 -8.12 24.76
N ASP A 66 -46.68 -8.13 25.96
CA ASP A 66 -46.04 -8.65 27.18
C ASP A 66 -46.24 -10.17 27.31
N GLU A 67 -45.59 -10.80 28.29
CA GLU A 67 -45.65 -12.25 28.49
C GLU A 67 -47.09 -12.73 28.78
N ASP A 68 -47.85 -11.96 29.56
CA ASP A 68 -49.24 -12.25 29.89
C ASP A 68 -50.17 -12.17 28.67
N LEU A 69 -49.99 -11.17 27.80
CA LEU A 69 -50.76 -11.03 26.56
C LEU A 69 -50.35 -12.09 25.55
N ALA A 70 -49.06 -12.43 25.43
CA ALA A 70 -48.59 -13.48 24.53
C ALA A 70 -49.20 -14.84 24.89
N LEU A 71 -49.27 -15.18 26.19
CA LEU A 71 -49.92 -16.40 26.67
C LEU A 71 -51.43 -16.41 26.39
N LYS A 72 -52.13 -15.31 26.68
CA LYS A 72 -53.56 -15.17 26.38
C LYS A 72 -53.85 -15.34 24.89
N VAL A 73 -53.01 -14.78 24.03
CA VAL A 73 -53.20 -14.90 22.58
C VAL A 73 -52.87 -16.30 22.08
N ALA A 74 -51.89 -16.99 22.67
CA ALA A 74 -51.60 -18.39 22.38
C ALA A 74 -52.73 -19.34 22.81
N GLU A 75 -53.41 -19.06 23.92
CA GLU A 75 -54.56 -19.84 24.39
C GLU A 75 -55.76 -19.78 23.44
N LEU A 76 -55.93 -18.68 22.69
CA LEU A 76 -57.01 -18.53 21.71
C LEU A 76 -56.86 -19.44 20.49
N ASN A 77 -55.64 -19.94 20.23
CA ASN A 77 -55.30 -20.82 19.12
C ASN A 77 -55.92 -20.37 17.78
N LEU A 78 -55.72 -19.10 17.45
CA LEU A 78 -56.26 -18.45 16.25
C LEU A 78 -55.72 -19.10 14.98
N ASP A 79 -56.60 -19.42 14.02
CA ASP A 79 -56.23 -19.91 12.68
C ASP A 79 -55.50 -18.85 11.83
N ALA A 80 -55.72 -17.56 12.13
CA ALA A 80 -55.06 -16.45 11.46
C ALA A 80 -53.81 -15.99 12.21
N ASN A 81 -52.74 -15.70 11.48
CA ASN A 81 -51.52 -15.14 12.06
C ASN A 81 -51.76 -13.73 12.58
N ILE A 82 -51.08 -13.38 13.68
CA ILE A 82 -51.12 -12.06 14.28
C ILE A 82 -50.23 -11.13 13.49
N LYS A 83 -50.79 -10.04 13.00
CA LYS A 83 -50.04 -9.01 12.28
C LYS A 83 -49.29 -8.11 13.24
N ILE A 84 -47.98 -8.08 13.08
CA ILE A 84 -47.08 -7.23 13.86
C ILE A 84 -46.52 -6.13 12.97
N VAL A 85 -45.95 -5.10 13.60
CA VAL A 85 -45.09 -4.15 12.89
C VAL A 85 -43.92 -4.94 12.27
N PRO A 86 -43.61 -4.74 10.97
CA PRO A 86 -42.53 -5.45 10.30
C PRO A 86 -41.25 -5.40 11.13
N THR A 87 -40.75 -6.58 11.48
CA THR A 87 -39.64 -6.76 12.41
C THR A 87 -38.54 -7.55 11.72
N VAL A 88 -37.32 -7.02 11.76
CA VAL A 88 -36.14 -7.68 11.22
C VAL A 88 -35.69 -8.79 12.18
N THR A 89 -35.46 -9.99 11.63
CA THR A 89 -34.99 -11.15 12.39
C THR A 89 -33.46 -11.33 12.27
N ASN A 90 -32.90 -12.21 13.09
CA ASN A 90 -31.50 -12.66 12.94
C ASN A 90 -31.38 -13.90 12.03
N GLU A 91 -32.49 -14.35 11.42
CA GLU A 91 -32.48 -15.41 10.43
C GLU A 91 -31.86 -14.87 9.13
N ILE A 92 -30.73 -15.45 8.72
CA ILE A 92 -30.02 -15.11 7.49
C ILE A 92 -30.33 -16.15 6.43
N THR A 93 -30.88 -15.69 5.31
CA THR A 93 -31.14 -16.50 4.12
C THR A 93 -30.22 -16.02 2.99
N TYR A 94 -29.54 -16.96 2.36
CA TYR A 94 -28.79 -16.69 1.14
C TYR A 94 -29.70 -16.90 -0.06
N LEU A 95 -29.79 -15.89 -0.92
CA LEU A 95 -30.64 -15.91 -2.10
C LEU A 95 -29.76 -15.80 -3.36
N SER A 96 -30.14 -16.54 -4.41
CA SER A 96 -29.61 -16.33 -5.75
C SER A 96 -30.32 -15.16 -6.43
N ALA A 97 -29.76 -14.66 -7.54
CA ALA A 97 -30.29 -13.48 -8.24
C ALA A 97 -31.74 -13.67 -8.72
N ASP A 98 -32.11 -14.87 -9.17
CA ASP A 98 -33.47 -15.19 -9.61
C ASP A 98 -34.49 -15.26 -8.45
N GLU A 99 -34.05 -15.63 -7.26
CA GLU A 99 -34.88 -15.62 -6.05
C GLU A 99 -35.02 -14.19 -5.49
N GLU A 100 -33.93 -13.40 -5.51
CA GLU A 100 -33.93 -11.99 -5.05
C GLU A 100 -34.95 -11.14 -5.82
N ASP A 101 -35.06 -11.32 -7.13
CA ASP A 101 -35.98 -10.55 -8.00
C ASP A 101 -37.46 -10.64 -7.58
N ILE A 102 -37.84 -11.66 -6.80
CA ILE A 102 -39.23 -11.89 -6.34
C ILE A 102 -39.55 -11.05 -5.11
N TYR A 103 -38.54 -10.66 -4.32
CA TYR A 103 -38.72 -10.04 -3.01
C TYR A 103 -38.47 -8.54 -3.03
N THR A 104 -38.96 -7.84 -2.01
CA THR A 104 -38.61 -6.43 -1.77
C THR A 104 -37.53 -6.35 -0.70
N MET A 105 -36.37 -5.80 -1.05
CA MET A 105 -35.17 -5.78 -0.21
C MET A 105 -34.88 -4.36 0.29
N ALA A 106 -34.83 -4.15 1.61
CA ALA A 106 -34.41 -2.88 2.21
C ALA A 106 -32.88 -2.80 2.37
N GLN A 107 -32.35 -1.58 2.43
CA GLN A 107 -30.92 -1.33 2.65
C GLN A 107 -30.51 -1.53 4.12
N ALA A 108 -29.25 -1.91 4.36
CA ALA A 108 -28.72 -2.22 5.70
C ALA A 108 -28.64 -1.02 6.65
N ASN A 109 -28.52 0.21 6.11
CA ASN A 109 -28.46 1.47 6.85
C ASN A 109 -29.85 1.97 7.33
N THR A 110 -30.91 1.23 7.04
CA THR A 110 -32.26 1.62 7.47
C THR A 110 -32.35 1.60 8.99
N GLU A 111 -32.78 2.72 9.58
CA GLU A 111 -32.87 2.86 11.03
C GLU A 111 -33.92 1.92 11.65
N LEU A 112 -33.46 1.16 12.66
CA LEU A 112 -34.28 0.24 13.44
C LEU A 112 -34.26 0.67 14.91
N ASN A 113 -35.36 0.44 15.62
CA ASN A 113 -35.40 0.62 17.08
C ASN A 113 -34.77 -0.59 17.82
N ASP A 114 -34.67 -0.51 19.14
CA ASP A 114 -34.13 -1.57 20.02
C ASP A 114 -34.84 -2.93 19.89
N LYS A 115 -36.03 -2.96 19.27
CA LYS A 115 -36.84 -4.16 19.04
C LYS A 115 -36.68 -4.75 17.64
N SER A 116 -35.75 -4.20 16.85
CA SER A 116 -35.52 -4.51 15.43
C SER A 116 -36.72 -4.17 14.53
N GLN A 117 -37.51 -3.16 14.88
CA GLN A 117 -38.61 -2.65 14.05
C GLN A 117 -38.19 -1.37 13.34
N PHE A 118 -38.73 -1.13 12.15
CA PHE A 118 -38.48 0.09 11.40
C PHE A 118 -39.02 1.33 12.14
N ILE A 119 -38.20 2.39 12.20
CA ILE A 119 -38.60 3.68 12.80
C ILE A 119 -39.49 4.47 11.82
N SER A 120 -39.13 4.45 10.53
CA SER A 120 -39.86 5.16 9.48
C SER A 120 -40.95 4.29 8.85
N ASN A 121 -42.07 4.89 8.43
CA ASN A 121 -43.18 4.19 7.77
C ASN A 121 -42.87 3.79 6.31
N GLN A 122 -41.90 4.45 5.70
CA GLN A 122 -41.39 4.15 4.36
C GLN A 122 -39.87 4.06 4.42
N VAL A 123 -39.31 3.14 3.64
CA VAL A 123 -37.86 2.87 3.62
C VAL A 123 -37.41 2.71 2.17
N GLU A 124 -36.15 3.03 1.90
CA GLU A 124 -35.56 2.79 0.59
C GLU A 124 -35.37 1.28 0.38
N ALA A 125 -35.98 0.77 -0.69
CA ALA A 125 -35.93 -0.64 -1.02
C ALA A 125 -35.78 -0.84 -2.52
N ARG A 126 -35.29 -2.03 -2.89
CA ARG A 126 -35.21 -2.51 -4.27
C ARG A 126 -36.15 -3.69 -4.49
N HIS A 127 -36.76 -3.75 -5.66
CA HIS A 127 -37.55 -4.87 -6.13
C HIS A 127 -37.17 -5.18 -7.58
N GLY A 128 -36.41 -6.26 -7.79
CA GLY A 128 -35.68 -6.49 -9.03
C GLY A 128 -34.74 -5.33 -9.36
N ILE A 129 -34.95 -4.69 -10.51
CA ILE A 129 -34.12 -3.57 -11.00
C ILE A 129 -34.60 -2.21 -10.44
N ASP A 130 -35.87 -2.13 -10.01
CA ASP A 130 -36.47 -0.88 -9.59
C ASP A 130 -36.05 -0.53 -8.15
N THR A 131 -35.67 0.74 -7.95
CA THR A 131 -35.28 1.29 -6.65
C THR A 131 -36.22 2.43 -6.27
N GLY A 132 -36.58 2.54 -5.00
CA GLY A 132 -37.40 3.64 -4.50
C GLY A 132 -37.89 3.44 -3.07
N PHE A 133 -38.70 4.40 -2.60
CA PHE A 133 -39.32 4.29 -1.28
C PHE A 133 -40.51 3.34 -1.32
N GLN A 134 -40.48 2.33 -0.45
CA GLN A 134 -41.55 1.36 -0.27
C GLN A 134 -42.14 1.45 1.15
N PRO A 135 -43.44 1.20 1.32
CA PRO A 135 -44.01 0.98 2.64
C PRO A 135 -43.33 -0.21 3.33
N ILE A 136 -43.08 -0.11 4.64
CA ILE A 136 -42.43 -1.18 5.43
C ILE A 136 -43.19 -2.52 5.37
N THR A 137 -44.49 -2.49 5.06
CA THR A 137 -45.32 -3.70 4.90
C THR A 137 -44.94 -4.52 3.67
N ASN A 138 -44.32 -3.91 2.67
CA ASN A 138 -43.91 -4.58 1.44
C ASN A 138 -42.51 -5.20 1.58
N VAL A 139 -41.71 -4.76 2.54
CA VAL A 139 -40.32 -5.22 2.72
C VAL A 139 -40.29 -6.67 3.23
N ASP A 140 -39.66 -7.57 2.49
CA ASP A 140 -39.55 -8.99 2.82
C ASP A 140 -38.21 -9.33 3.48
N TYR A 141 -37.15 -8.65 3.06
CA TYR A 141 -35.79 -8.84 3.55
C TYR A 141 -35.06 -7.51 3.69
N ILE A 142 -33.95 -7.52 4.42
CA ILE A 142 -33.01 -6.40 4.55
C ILE A 142 -31.58 -6.92 4.37
N ASP A 143 -30.72 -6.10 3.77
CA ASP A 143 -29.29 -6.37 3.65
C ASP A 143 -28.65 -6.65 5.02
N VAL A 144 -27.68 -7.57 5.10
CA VAL A 144 -27.03 -7.95 6.38
C VAL A 144 -26.05 -6.88 6.84
N SER A 145 -25.27 -6.34 5.90
CA SER A 145 -24.23 -5.36 6.18
C SER A 145 -24.00 -4.46 4.96
N PRO A 146 -23.71 -3.17 5.15
CA PRO A 146 -23.33 -2.30 4.02
C PRO A 146 -22.07 -2.78 3.28
N LYS A 147 -21.16 -3.49 3.97
CA LYS A 147 -19.94 -4.04 3.38
C LYS A 147 -20.21 -5.18 2.38
N GLN A 148 -21.41 -5.75 2.36
CA GLN A 148 -21.73 -6.90 1.51
C GLN A 148 -21.73 -6.58 0.02
N ILE A 149 -21.87 -5.31 -0.36
CA ILE A 149 -21.92 -4.89 -1.77
C ILE A 149 -20.52 -4.72 -2.39
N VAL A 150 -19.49 -4.59 -1.56
CA VAL A 150 -18.11 -4.38 -2.01
C VAL A 150 -17.24 -5.62 -1.79
N GLY A 151 -16.21 -5.79 -2.61
CA GLY A 151 -15.19 -6.83 -2.39
C GLY A 151 -14.19 -6.44 -1.30
N ILE A 152 -13.47 -7.43 -0.75
CA ILE A 152 -12.56 -7.26 0.40
C ILE A 152 -11.58 -6.08 0.25
N SER A 153 -10.94 -5.92 -0.92
CA SER A 153 -9.98 -4.83 -1.13
C SER A 153 -10.62 -3.43 -1.13
N ALA A 154 -11.88 -3.32 -1.55
CA ALA A 154 -12.63 -2.06 -1.44
C ALA A 154 -13.18 -1.87 -0.02
N ALA A 155 -13.52 -2.97 0.68
CA ALA A 155 -13.92 -2.95 2.08
C ALA A 155 -12.82 -2.46 3.04
N LEU A 156 -11.54 -2.43 2.61
CA LEU A 156 -10.39 -1.92 3.36
C LEU A 156 -10.14 -0.41 3.17
N ILE A 157 -10.98 0.29 2.40
CA ILE A 157 -10.89 1.73 2.17
C ILE A 157 -11.85 2.43 3.15
N PRO A 158 -11.35 3.24 4.12
CA PRO A 158 -12.21 4.01 5.00
C PRO A 158 -12.93 5.10 4.19
N PHE A 159 -14.08 5.58 4.65
CA PHE A 159 -14.81 6.69 4.00
C PHE A 159 -15.06 6.48 2.50
N LEU A 160 -15.29 5.24 2.07
CA LEU A 160 -15.46 4.89 0.65
C LEU A 160 -16.63 5.65 0.02
N GLU A 161 -17.67 5.93 0.81
CA GLU A 161 -18.83 6.73 0.46
C GLU A 161 -18.50 8.17 0.03
N HIS A 162 -17.32 8.67 0.40
CA HIS A 162 -16.82 10.00 0.03
C HIS A 162 -15.80 10.00 -1.13
N ASP A 163 -15.62 8.84 -1.78
CA ASP A 163 -14.72 8.68 -2.91
C ASP A 163 -15.48 8.37 -4.21
N ASP A 164 -15.08 9.02 -5.31
CA ASP A 164 -15.52 8.63 -6.65
C ASP A 164 -15.17 7.16 -6.94
N ALA A 165 -16.13 6.43 -7.54
CA ALA A 165 -16.00 5.00 -7.80
C ALA A 165 -14.75 4.64 -8.64
N ASN A 166 -14.34 5.51 -9.57
CA ASN A 166 -13.13 5.24 -10.37
C ASN A 166 -11.86 5.37 -9.52
N ARG A 167 -11.86 6.25 -8.51
CA ARG A 167 -10.73 6.42 -7.57
C ARG A 167 -10.69 5.31 -6.54
N ALA A 168 -11.84 4.93 -5.99
CA ALA A 168 -11.99 3.74 -5.16
C ALA A 168 -11.46 2.47 -5.86
N LEU A 169 -11.79 2.28 -7.14
CA LEU A 169 -11.27 1.17 -7.95
C LEU A 169 -9.75 1.20 -8.06
N MET A 170 -9.17 2.38 -8.24
CA MET A 170 -7.71 2.54 -8.26
C MET A 170 -7.10 2.19 -6.90
N GLY A 171 -7.65 2.70 -5.81
CA GLY A 171 -7.23 2.40 -4.43
C GLY A 171 -7.22 0.90 -4.12
N SER A 172 -8.35 0.23 -4.38
CA SER A 172 -8.52 -1.22 -4.24
C SER A 172 -7.52 -2.04 -5.07
N ASN A 173 -7.09 -1.52 -6.22
CA ASN A 173 -6.08 -2.17 -7.05
C ASN A 173 -4.64 -1.90 -6.61
N MET A 174 -4.39 -0.74 -6.00
CA MET A 174 -3.05 -0.35 -5.53
C MET A 174 -2.65 -1.07 -4.26
N GLN A 175 -3.59 -1.38 -3.36
CA GLN A 175 -3.33 -2.20 -2.17
C GLN A 175 -2.70 -3.56 -2.52
N ARG A 176 -3.12 -4.20 -3.61
CA ARG A 176 -2.52 -5.48 -4.09
C ARG A 176 -1.11 -5.33 -4.67
N GLN A 177 -0.68 -4.11 -4.92
CA GLN A 177 0.65 -3.79 -5.43
C GLN A 177 1.56 -3.28 -4.30
N ALA A 178 1.07 -3.24 -3.06
CA ALA A 178 1.86 -2.84 -1.91
C ALA A 178 2.99 -3.85 -1.67
N VAL A 179 4.18 -3.33 -1.39
CA VAL A 179 5.36 -4.14 -1.10
C VAL A 179 5.44 -4.37 0.41
N PRO A 180 5.68 -5.61 0.88
CA PRO A 180 5.92 -5.87 2.28
C PRO A 180 7.11 -5.05 2.81
N LEU A 181 6.85 -4.30 3.89
CA LEU A 181 7.85 -3.47 4.55
C LEU A 181 8.53 -4.28 5.67
N ILE A 182 9.74 -3.87 6.05
CA ILE A 182 10.45 -4.48 7.18
C ILE A 182 9.71 -4.20 8.49
N ARG A 183 9.15 -3.00 8.63
CA ARG A 183 8.36 -2.55 9.77
C ARG A 183 6.99 -2.11 9.26
N PRO A 184 6.06 -3.02 8.97
CA PRO A 184 4.70 -2.62 8.59
C PRO A 184 3.97 -2.07 9.82
N GLU A 185 3.06 -1.12 9.63
CA GLU A 185 2.17 -0.59 10.67
C GLU A 185 0.72 -0.78 10.19
N ALA A 186 -0.17 -1.19 11.09
CA ALA A 186 -1.60 -1.25 10.79
C ALA A 186 -2.16 0.17 10.61
N PRO A 187 -3.17 0.37 9.75
CA PRO A 187 -3.76 1.68 9.55
C PRO A 187 -4.43 2.19 10.84
N ILE A 188 -4.08 3.42 11.26
CA ILE A 188 -4.67 4.02 12.46
C ILE A 188 -6.19 4.30 12.31
N VAL A 189 -6.62 4.51 11.07
CA VAL A 189 -8.04 4.55 10.67
C VAL A 189 -8.33 3.31 9.83
N GLY A 190 -8.78 2.24 10.45
CA GLY A 190 -9.15 0.98 9.79
C GLY A 190 -10.62 0.92 9.41
N THR A 191 -11.04 -0.15 8.73
CA THR A 191 -12.46 -0.44 8.46
C THR A 191 -13.01 -1.61 9.26
N GLY A 192 -12.13 -2.32 9.99
CA GLY A 192 -12.42 -3.55 10.72
C GLY A 192 -12.42 -4.79 9.82
N MET A 193 -11.98 -4.67 8.56
CA MET A 193 -11.80 -5.79 7.64
C MET A 193 -10.34 -6.29 7.65
N GLU A 194 -9.42 -5.54 8.25
CA GLU A 194 -7.99 -5.80 8.29
C GLU A 194 -7.67 -7.13 9.00
N SER A 195 -8.29 -7.38 10.15
CA SER A 195 -8.10 -8.61 10.94
C SER A 195 -8.64 -9.84 10.22
N ALA A 196 -9.85 -9.75 9.65
CA ALA A 196 -10.43 -10.83 8.86
C ALA A 196 -9.58 -11.14 7.62
N ALA A 197 -9.15 -10.11 6.88
CA ALA A 197 -8.31 -10.27 5.70
C ALA A 197 -6.94 -10.91 6.03
N ALA A 198 -6.34 -10.55 7.16
CA ALA A 198 -5.08 -11.15 7.63
C ALA A 198 -5.26 -12.59 8.09
N PHE A 199 -6.30 -12.88 8.87
CA PHE A 199 -6.62 -14.23 9.36
C PHE A 199 -6.91 -15.21 8.22
N ASP A 200 -7.79 -14.84 7.29
CA ASP A 200 -8.19 -15.71 6.17
C ASP A 200 -7.11 -15.85 5.09
N SER A 201 -6.05 -15.03 5.13
CA SER A 201 -4.93 -15.13 4.18
C SER A 201 -4.07 -16.39 4.37
N GLY A 202 -4.14 -17.03 5.55
CA GLY A 202 -3.28 -18.16 5.91
C GLY A 202 -1.80 -17.81 6.09
N GLN A 203 -1.46 -16.51 6.22
CA GLN A 203 -0.09 -16.04 6.46
C GLN A 203 0.29 -15.94 7.94
N LEU A 204 -0.70 -15.81 8.83
CA LEU A 204 -0.49 -15.75 10.28
C LEU A 204 -0.23 -17.14 10.85
N ALA A 205 0.65 -17.23 11.86
CA ALA A 205 0.76 -18.47 12.64
C ALA A 205 -0.29 -18.44 13.76
N ILE A 206 -1.22 -19.40 13.75
CA ILE A 206 -2.35 -19.45 14.69
C ILE A 206 -2.21 -20.66 15.61
N SER A 207 -2.57 -20.51 16.88
CA SER A 207 -2.60 -21.60 17.84
C SER A 207 -3.75 -22.56 17.56
N LEU A 208 -3.45 -23.85 17.46
CA LEU A 208 -4.45 -24.91 17.28
C LEU A 208 -4.97 -25.47 18.62
N HIS A 209 -4.29 -25.15 19.71
CA HIS A 209 -4.52 -25.70 21.03
C HIS A 209 -4.46 -24.60 22.10
N ASP A 210 -5.22 -24.78 23.18
CA ASP A 210 -5.02 -24.00 24.40
C ASP A 210 -3.76 -24.50 25.11
N GLY A 211 -2.96 -23.60 25.68
CA GLY A 211 -1.71 -24.01 26.32
C GLY A 211 -0.85 -22.87 26.84
N GLU A 212 0.33 -23.23 27.33
CA GLU A 212 1.35 -22.29 27.82
C GLU A 212 2.54 -22.25 26.84
N VAL A 213 3.01 -21.06 26.49
CA VAL A 213 4.17 -20.88 25.60
C VAL A 213 5.47 -21.22 26.35
N LEU A 214 6.12 -22.32 25.98
CA LEU A 214 7.36 -22.78 26.61
C LEU A 214 8.61 -22.08 26.08
N SER A 215 8.66 -21.88 24.76
CA SER A 215 9.81 -21.26 24.10
C SER A 215 9.37 -20.49 22.87
N VAL A 216 9.92 -19.29 22.74
CA VAL A 216 9.76 -18.44 21.56
C VAL A 216 11.15 -18.21 20.98
N THR A 217 11.34 -18.62 19.74
CA THR A 217 12.56 -18.40 18.96
C THR A 217 12.19 -17.76 17.63
N GLY A 218 13.17 -17.18 16.93
CA GLY A 218 12.91 -16.52 15.66
C GLY A 218 12.38 -17.46 14.57
N ASP A 219 12.66 -18.75 14.67
CA ASP A 219 12.34 -19.80 13.69
C ASP A 219 11.25 -20.77 14.17
N ASN A 220 10.94 -20.82 15.47
CA ASN A 220 9.94 -21.75 15.99
C ASN A 220 9.29 -21.26 17.31
N ILE A 221 8.02 -21.60 17.51
CA ILE A 221 7.29 -21.42 18.77
C ILE A 221 6.92 -22.80 19.32
N GLN A 222 7.03 -22.99 20.64
CA GLN A 222 6.61 -24.24 21.31
C GLN A 222 5.58 -23.95 22.38
N ILE A 223 4.45 -24.65 22.31
CA ILE A 223 3.34 -24.53 23.26
C ILE A 223 3.13 -25.88 23.93
N ARG A 224 3.03 -25.87 25.26
CA ARG A 224 2.56 -27.01 26.05
C ARG A 224 1.04 -26.99 26.04
N THR A 225 0.43 -27.98 25.40
CA THR A 225 -1.02 -28.13 25.40
C THR A 225 -1.52 -28.50 26.80
N SER A 226 -2.82 -28.30 27.03
CA SER A 226 -3.51 -28.76 28.25
C SER A 226 -3.32 -30.26 28.53
N ASP A 227 -3.10 -31.07 27.49
CA ASP A 227 -2.85 -32.51 27.57
C ASP A 227 -1.39 -32.87 27.93
N GLY A 228 -0.51 -31.87 28.06
CA GLY A 228 0.91 -32.04 28.37
C GLY A 228 1.81 -32.31 27.16
N GLU A 229 1.25 -32.36 25.95
CA GLU A 229 2.01 -32.48 24.70
C GLU A 229 2.67 -31.16 24.31
N ILE A 230 3.78 -31.21 23.56
CA ILE A 230 4.48 -30.02 23.08
C ILE A 230 4.18 -29.85 21.59
N ALA A 231 3.30 -28.91 21.27
CA ALA A 231 3.03 -28.50 19.90
C ALA A 231 4.15 -27.55 19.41
N LYS A 232 4.69 -27.81 18.22
CA LYS A 232 5.74 -27.01 17.59
C LYS A 232 5.18 -26.29 16.37
N TYR A 233 5.44 -24.99 16.29
CA TYR A 233 4.99 -24.10 15.22
C TYR A 233 6.23 -23.50 14.53
N PRO A 234 6.70 -24.09 13.42
CA PRO A 234 7.82 -23.54 12.67
C PRO A 234 7.40 -22.26 11.94
N LEU A 235 8.24 -21.23 12.01
CA LEU A 235 8.04 -19.94 11.39
C LEU A 235 8.78 -19.86 10.06
N ARG A 236 8.16 -19.24 9.06
CA ARG A 236 8.78 -18.98 7.76
C ARG A 236 9.71 -17.79 7.87
N LYS A 237 11.00 -17.98 7.62
CA LYS A 237 12.02 -16.92 7.68
C LYS A 237 12.60 -16.63 6.32
N PHE A 238 12.60 -15.36 5.94
CA PHE A 238 13.14 -14.84 4.69
C PHE A 238 12.76 -15.63 3.42
N ALA A 239 11.52 -16.12 3.35
CA ALA A 239 11.05 -16.90 2.21
C ALA A 239 10.76 -15.99 1.00
N ARG A 240 11.27 -16.38 -0.17
CA ARG A 240 11.04 -15.66 -1.43
C ARG A 240 9.61 -15.88 -1.94
N THR A 241 8.95 -14.79 -2.37
CA THR A 241 7.66 -14.85 -3.07
C THR A 241 7.82 -14.94 -4.59
N ASN A 242 6.72 -15.17 -5.30
CA ASN A 242 6.72 -15.18 -6.78
C ASN A 242 7.16 -13.83 -7.37
N GLN A 243 6.82 -12.73 -6.71
CA GLN A 243 7.16 -11.36 -7.11
C GLN A 243 8.53 -10.91 -6.58
N SER A 244 9.38 -11.85 -6.13
CA SER A 244 10.70 -11.55 -5.56
C SER A 244 10.65 -10.69 -4.28
N THR A 245 9.51 -10.60 -3.60
CA THR A 245 9.42 -10.02 -2.25
C THR A 245 9.74 -11.06 -1.17
N CYS A 246 9.71 -10.65 0.09
CA CYS A 246 10.07 -11.48 1.24
C CYS A 246 8.85 -11.75 2.12
N ILE A 247 8.68 -13.01 2.55
CA ILE A 247 7.82 -13.42 3.66
C ILE A 247 8.71 -13.78 4.85
N ASP A 248 8.48 -13.10 5.96
CA ASP A 248 9.16 -13.25 7.22
C ASP A 248 8.14 -13.20 8.34
N GLN A 249 8.03 -14.32 9.07
CA GLN A 249 7.17 -14.44 10.24
C GLN A 249 7.92 -14.06 11.51
N ARG A 250 7.25 -13.32 12.40
CA ARG A 250 7.80 -12.75 13.63
C ARG A 250 6.89 -13.10 14.80
N PRO A 251 7.39 -13.77 15.84
CA PRO A 251 6.57 -14.13 17.00
C PRO A 251 6.10 -12.88 17.74
N ILE A 252 4.82 -12.87 18.15
CA ILE A 252 4.19 -11.80 18.94
C ILE A 252 4.13 -12.24 20.42
N VAL A 253 3.86 -13.52 20.65
CA VAL A 253 3.72 -14.09 21.99
C VAL A 253 5.03 -14.13 22.76
N ARG A 254 4.93 -14.08 24.09
CA ARG A 254 6.08 -14.16 25.00
C ARG A 254 6.14 -15.51 25.71
N LYS A 255 7.33 -15.89 26.18
CA LYS A 255 7.50 -17.10 26.98
C LYS A 255 6.72 -16.97 28.30
N GLY A 256 5.97 -18.01 28.66
CA GLY A 256 5.12 -18.06 29.85
C GLY A 256 3.71 -17.50 29.64
N GLU A 257 3.41 -17.00 28.44
CA GLU A 257 2.06 -16.55 28.09
C GLU A 257 1.12 -17.74 27.90
N HIS A 258 -0.11 -17.62 28.41
CA HIS A 258 -1.17 -18.59 28.16
C HIS A 258 -1.93 -18.19 26.89
N VAL A 259 -1.97 -19.10 25.92
CA VAL A 259 -2.61 -18.87 24.62
C VAL A 259 -3.87 -19.70 24.48
N THR A 260 -4.87 -19.13 23.82
CA THR A 260 -6.11 -19.84 23.47
C THR A 260 -6.08 -20.37 22.04
N LYS A 261 -6.89 -21.38 21.75
CA LYS A 261 -7.11 -21.88 20.40
C LYS A 261 -7.68 -20.77 19.53
N GLY A 262 -7.03 -20.50 18.41
CA GLY A 262 -7.36 -19.40 17.50
C GLY A 262 -6.57 -18.12 17.75
N GLN A 263 -5.82 -18.01 18.85
CA GLN A 263 -4.94 -16.88 19.10
C GLN A 263 -3.76 -16.85 18.12
N ILE A 264 -3.38 -15.64 17.71
CA ILE A 264 -2.27 -15.40 16.79
C ILE A 264 -0.96 -15.50 17.56
N LEU A 265 -0.04 -16.32 17.05
CA LEU A 265 1.27 -16.58 17.64
C LEU A 265 2.37 -15.75 16.99
N ALA A 266 2.28 -15.53 15.68
CA ALA A 266 3.25 -14.79 14.91
C ALA A 266 2.61 -14.02 13.75
N ASP A 267 3.07 -12.79 13.57
CA ASP A 267 2.78 -11.95 12.41
C ASP A 267 3.62 -12.34 11.20
N SER A 268 3.21 -11.87 10.03
CA SER A 268 3.94 -11.99 8.76
C SER A 268 4.52 -10.63 8.34
N SER A 269 5.02 -10.53 7.10
CA SER A 269 5.67 -9.31 6.58
C SER A 269 4.71 -8.16 6.26
N SER A 270 3.41 -8.41 6.28
CA SER A 270 2.38 -7.39 6.02
C SER A 270 1.25 -7.48 7.04
N THR A 271 1.59 -7.86 8.27
CA THR A 271 0.66 -7.85 9.40
C THR A 271 1.32 -7.27 10.64
N GLU A 272 0.52 -6.66 11.49
CA GLU A 272 0.88 -6.14 12.81
C GLU A 272 -0.25 -6.45 13.78
N ASP A 273 0.06 -7.18 14.86
CA ASP A 273 -0.88 -7.63 15.89
C ASP A 273 -2.10 -8.35 15.31
N GLY A 274 -1.89 -9.10 14.23
CA GLY A 274 -2.96 -9.83 13.54
C GLY A 274 -3.81 -9.02 12.58
N GLU A 275 -3.52 -7.73 12.39
CA GLU A 275 -4.19 -6.87 11.40
C GLU A 275 -3.36 -6.74 10.12
N LEU A 276 -4.03 -6.53 8.99
CA LEU A 276 -3.37 -6.29 7.71
C LEU A 276 -2.66 -4.92 7.70
N ALA A 277 -1.35 -4.94 7.53
CA ALA A 277 -0.47 -3.77 7.58
C ALA A 277 0.36 -3.67 6.28
N LEU A 278 -0.16 -2.93 5.30
CA LEU A 278 0.43 -2.80 3.95
C LEU A 278 1.35 -1.57 3.79
N GLY A 279 1.40 -0.70 4.79
CA GLY A 279 2.01 0.62 4.69
C GLY A 279 2.47 1.16 6.04
N GLN A 280 2.45 2.48 6.17
CA GLN A 280 2.84 3.24 7.36
C GLN A 280 1.86 4.37 7.61
N ASN A 281 1.69 4.76 8.88
CA ASN A 281 0.95 5.96 9.25
C ASN A 281 1.90 7.16 9.24
N ILE A 282 1.58 8.17 8.43
CA ILE A 282 2.52 9.25 8.13
C ILE A 282 1.87 10.62 8.34
N LEU A 283 2.61 11.55 8.93
CA LEU A 283 2.22 12.95 9.06
C LEU A 283 2.29 13.65 7.70
N VAL A 284 1.14 14.06 7.18
CA VAL A 284 1.00 14.67 5.85
C VAL A 284 0.55 16.12 5.94
N ALA A 285 1.03 16.95 5.01
CA ALA A 285 0.55 18.31 4.80
C ALA A 285 0.06 18.51 3.36
N PHE A 286 -1.11 19.13 3.20
CA PHE A 286 -1.68 19.48 1.90
C PHE A 286 -1.31 20.91 1.50
N ILE A 287 -0.12 21.08 0.89
CA ILE A 287 0.38 22.37 0.37
C ILE A 287 1.04 22.20 -0.98
N SER A 288 1.05 23.24 -1.81
CA SER A 288 1.91 23.29 -3.00
C SER A 288 3.31 23.79 -2.60
N TRP A 289 4.36 23.06 -2.95
CA TRP A 289 5.72 23.35 -2.49
C TRP A 289 6.71 23.35 -3.66
N GLU A 290 7.21 24.55 -4.02
CA GLU A 290 8.27 24.82 -5.02
C GLU A 290 8.15 24.07 -6.37
N GLY A 291 6.93 23.66 -6.76
CA GLY A 291 6.70 22.82 -7.94
C GLY A 291 7.17 21.36 -7.78
N GLY A 292 7.77 21.00 -6.64
CA GLY A 292 8.21 19.64 -6.33
C GLY A 292 7.06 18.64 -6.26
N ASN A 293 5.86 19.09 -5.92
CA ASN A 293 4.64 18.27 -5.96
C ASN A 293 3.68 18.66 -7.11
N TYR A 294 4.23 19.11 -8.24
CA TYR A 294 3.42 19.39 -9.44
C TYR A 294 2.68 18.12 -9.92
N GLU A 295 1.43 18.30 -10.34
CA GLU A 295 0.50 17.20 -10.69
C GLU A 295 0.36 16.15 -9.57
N ASP A 296 0.95 14.97 -9.80
CA ASP A 296 0.90 13.80 -8.91
C ASP A 296 2.25 13.53 -8.24
N ALA A 297 3.22 14.44 -8.34
CA ALA A 297 4.49 14.28 -7.65
C ALA A 297 4.33 14.40 -6.13
N ILE A 298 5.12 13.64 -5.39
CA ILE A 298 5.12 13.62 -3.92
C ILE A 298 6.51 14.02 -3.42
N LEU A 299 6.55 14.85 -2.38
CA LEU A 299 7.77 15.17 -1.64
C LEU A 299 7.76 14.40 -0.33
N ILE A 300 8.91 13.84 0.03
CA ILE A 300 9.07 13.09 1.27
C ILE A 300 10.20 13.69 2.10
N SER A 301 10.08 13.61 3.42
CA SER A 301 11.16 13.95 4.35
C SER A 301 12.27 12.90 4.30
N GLU A 302 13.52 13.34 4.41
CA GLU A 302 14.68 12.47 4.62
C GLU A 302 14.53 11.60 5.88
N ASP A 303 13.78 12.07 6.87
CA ASP A 303 13.48 11.35 8.11
C ASP A 303 12.91 9.94 7.86
N LEU A 304 11.98 9.83 6.89
CA LEU A 304 11.38 8.55 6.50
C LEU A 304 12.40 7.54 5.95
N VAL A 305 13.50 8.03 5.39
CA VAL A 305 14.61 7.20 4.86
C VAL A 305 15.59 6.85 5.97
N ARG A 306 15.78 7.74 6.95
CA ARG A 306 16.63 7.52 8.14
C ARG A 306 16.04 6.46 9.06
N GLU A 307 14.74 6.53 9.34
CA GLU A 307 14.01 5.60 10.21
C GLU A 307 13.67 4.25 9.55
N ASP A 308 14.01 4.09 8.26
CA ASP A 308 13.71 2.90 7.45
C ASP A 308 12.21 2.55 7.31
N LYS A 309 11.27 3.50 7.53
CA LYS A 309 9.81 3.29 7.50
C LYS A 309 9.31 2.57 6.23
N PHE A 310 9.73 3.03 5.06
CA PHE A 310 9.31 2.47 3.75
C PHE A 310 10.37 1.55 3.12
N THR A 311 11.07 0.78 3.93
CA THR A 311 12.10 -0.13 3.43
C THR A 311 11.57 -1.53 3.22
N SER A 312 11.90 -2.15 2.08
CA SER A 312 11.47 -3.49 1.70
C SER A 312 12.67 -4.40 1.42
N ILE A 313 12.48 -5.71 1.54
CA ILE A 313 13.48 -6.73 1.18
C ILE A 313 13.01 -7.45 -0.08
N HIS A 314 13.89 -7.50 -1.07
CA HIS A 314 13.67 -8.21 -2.32
C HIS A 314 14.69 -9.33 -2.46
N ILE A 315 14.23 -10.53 -2.84
CA ILE A 315 15.07 -11.72 -3.00
C ILE A 315 14.98 -12.16 -4.45
N GLU A 316 16.04 -11.88 -5.21
CA GLU A 316 16.15 -12.30 -6.60
C GLU A 316 16.78 -13.68 -6.72
N LYS A 317 16.30 -14.43 -7.71
CA LYS A 317 16.74 -15.79 -7.99
C LYS A 317 17.55 -15.79 -9.27
N HIS A 318 18.83 -16.12 -9.17
CA HIS A 318 19.71 -16.34 -10.31
C HIS A 318 20.03 -17.83 -10.42
N GLU A 319 19.83 -18.41 -11.60
CA GLU A 319 20.07 -19.84 -11.81
C GLU A 319 20.88 -20.09 -13.08
N VAL A 320 21.74 -21.10 -13.01
CA VAL A 320 22.53 -21.57 -14.14
C VAL A 320 22.51 -23.09 -14.20
N GLU A 321 22.45 -23.60 -15.41
CA GLU A 321 22.49 -25.02 -15.70
C GLU A 321 23.81 -25.38 -16.37
N ALA A 322 24.39 -26.49 -15.94
CA ALA A 322 25.48 -27.19 -16.60
C ALA A 322 24.88 -28.32 -17.44
N ARG A 323 25.08 -28.22 -18.76
CA ARG A 323 24.48 -29.13 -19.74
C ARG A 323 25.53 -30.00 -20.41
N ASP A 324 25.13 -31.21 -20.76
CA ASP A 324 25.92 -32.05 -21.64
C ASP A 324 25.71 -31.62 -23.09
N THR A 325 26.77 -31.11 -23.72
CA THR A 325 26.73 -30.62 -25.11
C THR A 325 27.44 -31.59 -26.03
N LYS A 326 27.16 -31.51 -27.34
CA LYS A 326 27.85 -32.35 -28.34
C LYS A 326 29.37 -32.14 -28.38
N LEU A 327 29.85 -30.99 -27.88
CA LEU A 327 31.27 -30.63 -27.86
C LEU A 327 31.96 -31.07 -26.56
N GLY A 328 31.19 -31.59 -25.60
CA GLY A 328 31.63 -31.98 -24.26
C GLY A 328 30.70 -31.43 -23.18
N PRO A 329 30.83 -31.91 -21.94
CA PRO A 329 30.04 -31.43 -20.82
C PRO A 329 30.44 -29.98 -20.46
N GLU A 330 29.45 -29.16 -20.11
CA GLU A 330 29.70 -27.92 -19.38
C GLU A 330 30.00 -28.23 -17.92
N GLU A 331 31.02 -27.60 -17.35
CA GLU A 331 31.45 -27.84 -15.97
C GLU A 331 31.32 -26.58 -15.12
N ILE A 332 30.87 -26.75 -13.88
CA ILE A 332 30.88 -25.71 -12.86
C ILE A 332 32.19 -25.83 -12.09
N THR A 333 33.02 -24.78 -12.16
CA THR A 333 34.38 -24.78 -11.59
C THR A 333 34.84 -23.38 -11.23
N ARG A 334 35.77 -23.29 -10.28
CA ARG A 334 36.49 -22.07 -9.92
C ARG A 334 37.54 -21.66 -10.96
N ASP A 335 38.02 -22.61 -11.76
CA ASP A 335 39.10 -22.40 -12.74
C ASP A 335 38.60 -21.76 -14.05
N ILE A 336 38.26 -20.47 -13.97
CA ILE A 336 37.69 -19.69 -15.08
C ILE A 336 38.82 -19.04 -15.91
N PRO A 337 38.81 -19.14 -17.25
CA PRO A 337 39.83 -18.53 -18.08
C PRO A 337 39.75 -16.99 -18.09
N ASN A 338 40.90 -16.33 -18.05
CA ASN A 338 41.05 -14.86 -18.15
C ASN A 338 40.38 -14.05 -17.04
N VAL A 339 40.18 -14.64 -15.86
CA VAL A 339 39.65 -13.99 -14.66
C VAL A 339 40.74 -13.89 -13.60
N GLY A 340 40.90 -12.71 -12.99
CA GLY A 340 41.90 -12.47 -11.94
C GLY A 340 41.45 -13.01 -10.57
N GLU A 341 42.40 -13.22 -9.64
CA GLU A 341 42.12 -13.78 -8.31
C GLU A 341 41.14 -12.94 -7.48
N GLU A 342 41.14 -11.61 -7.64
CA GLU A 342 40.19 -10.73 -6.92
C GLU A 342 38.72 -11.04 -7.24
N ALA A 343 38.41 -11.43 -8.47
CA ALA A 343 37.05 -11.78 -8.89
C ALA A 343 36.65 -13.20 -8.44
N LEU A 344 37.61 -14.03 -8.01
CA LEU A 344 37.41 -15.40 -7.52
C LEU A 344 37.46 -15.50 -5.99
N LYS A 345 37.55 -14.37 -5.28
CA LYS A 345 37.74 -14.32 -3.82
C LYS A 345 36.56 -14.90 -3.03
N ASP A 346 35.34 -14.71 -3.53
CA ASP A 346 34.09 -15.10 -2.86
C ASP A 346 33.55 -16.45 -3.37
N LEU A 347 34.21 -17.06 -4.36
CA LEU A 347 33.89 -18.39 -4.87
C LEU A 347 34.55 -19.48 -4.03
N ASP A 348 33.81 -20.54 -3.74
CA ASP A 348 34.30 -21.76 -3.11
C ASP A 348 35.16 -22.60 -4.08
N GLU A 349 35.64 -23.76 -3.60
CA GLU A 349 36.45 -24.69 -4.39
C GLU A 349 35.70 -25.26 -5.62
N LYS A 350 34.37 -25.32 -5.58
CA LYS A 350 33.52 -25.77 -6.69
C LYS A 350 33.25 -24.64 -7.70
N GLY A 351 33.60 -23.39 -7.38
CA GLY A 351 33.28 -22.23 -8.20
C GLY A 351 31.90 -21.64 -7.95
N ILE A 352 31.29 -21.92 -6.79
CA ILE A 352 29.99 -21.39 -6.35
C ILE A 352 30.22 -20.31 -5.30
N ILE A 353 29.47 -19.22 -5.37
CA ILE A 353 29.62 -18.13 -4.41
C ILE A 353 29.18 -18.53 -2.98
N ARG A 354 29.93 -18.08 -1.98
CA ARG A 354 29.61 -18.34 -0.56
C ARG A 354 28.39 -17.54 -0.09
N VAL A 355 27.60 -18.14 0.81
CA VAL A 355 26.52 -17.44 1.52
C VAL A 355 27.11 -16.32 2.40
N GLY A 356 26.46 -15.16 2.40
CA GLY A 356 26.91 -13.94 3.09
C GLY A 356 27.91 -13.09 2.31
N ALA A 357 28.25 -13.44 1.07
CA ALA A 357 29.03 -12.58 0.18
C ALA A 357 28.22 -11.36 -0.26
N ASN A 358 28.86 -10.19 -0.29
CA ASN A 358 28.28 -8.97 -0.86
C ASN A 358 28.68 -8.89 -2.33
N VAL A 359 27.68 -8.85 -3.21
CA VAL A 359 27.83 -8.94 -4.67
C VAL A 359 27.31 -7.68 -5.35
N GLY A 360 28.09 -7.18 -6.31
CA GLY A 360 27.73 -6.08 -7.18
C GLY A 360 27.63 -6.49 -8.66
N PRO A 361 27.25 -5.55 -9.54
CA PRO A 361 27.16 -5.78 -10.97
C PRO A 361 28.44 -6.37 -11.57
N GLY A 362 28.31 -7.50 -12.28
CA GLY A 362 29.44 -8.15 -12.97
C GLY A 362 30.22 -9.18 -12.16
N ASP A 363 29.98 -9.27 -10.85
CA ASP A 363 30.55 -10.30 -9.98
C ASP A 363 30.07 -11.69 -10.38
N ILE A 364 30.93 -12.70 -10.21
CA ILE A 364 30.64 -14.08 -10.58
C ILE A 364 29.89 -14.75 -9.44
N LEU A 365 28.67 -15.21 -9.71
CA LEU A 365 27.86 -15.98 -8.77
C LEU A 365 28.18 -17.48 -8.87
N VAL A 366 28.34 -17.98 -10.09
CA VAL A 366 28.68 -19.38 -10.36
C VAL A 366 29.61 -19.44 -11.56
N GLY A 367 30.81 -19.96 -11.35
CA GLY A 367 31.79 -20.23 -12.39
C GLY A 367 31.33 -21.36 -13.29
N LYS A 368 31.22 -21.10 -14.60
CA LYS A 368 30.85 -22.10 -15.59
C LYS A 368 31.78 -22.01 -16.81
N ILE A 369 32.23 -23.17 -17.27
CA ILE A 369 33.03 -23.29 -18.48
C ILE A 369 32.29 -24.14 -19.52
N THR A 370 32.31 -23.68 -20.76
CA THR A 370 31.76 -24.42 -21.91
C THR A 370 32.89 -24.79 -22.88
N PRO A 371 33.00 -26.04 -23.33
CA PRO A 371 33.99 -26.42 -24.33
C PRO A 371 33.74 -25.67 -25.64
N LYS A 372 34.80 -25.11 -26.23
CA LYS A 372 34.75 -24.43 -27.52
C LYS A 372 34.80 -25.47 -28.63
N GLY A 373 33.99 -25.29 -29.66
CA GLY A 373 34.17 -26.02 -30.91
C GLY A 373 35.48 -25.60 -31.58
N GLU A 374 36.09 -26.50 -32.35
CA GLU A 374 37.23 -26.17 -33.21
C GLU A 374 36.79 -25.10 -34.22
N THR A 375 37.08 -23.85 -33.87
CA THR A 375 37.07 -22.73 -34.81
C THR A 375 38.51 -22.50 -35.18
N GLU A 376 38.81 -22.52 -36.49
CA GLU A 376 40.14 -22.16 -36.96
C GLU A 376 40.45 -20.73 -36.47
N LEU A 377 41.44 -20.62 -35.58
CA LEU A 377 41.90 -19.32 -35.10
C LEU A 377 42.30 -18.47 -36.29
N THR A 378 41.89 -17.21 -36.28
CA THR A 378 42.29 -16.28 -37.34
C THR A 378 43.82 -16.11 -37.32
N PRO A 379 44.46 -15.79 -38.46
CA PRO A 379 45.90 -15.50 -38.50
C PRO A 379 46.34 -14.48 -37.45
N GLU A 380 45.50 -13.48 -37.15
CA GLU A 380 45.71 -12.45 -36.14
C GLU A 380 45.72 -13.01 -34.72
N GLU A 381 44.75 -13.86 -34.37
CA GLU A 381 44.71 -14.54 -33.06
C GLU A 381 45.87 -15.51 -32.89
N LYS A 382 46.25 -16.23 -33.96
CA LYS A 382 47.43 -17.12 -33.97
C LYS A 382 48.70 -16.33 -33.71
N LEU A 383 48.86 -15.16 -34.34
CA LEU A 383 50.01 -14.28 -34.15
C LEU A 383 50.06 -13.72 -32.73
N LEU A 384 48.93 -13.21 -32.20
CA LEU A 384 48.85 -12.70 -30.83
C LEU A 384 49.27 -13.77 -29.82
N ARG A 385 48.77 -15.01 -29.97
CA ARG A 385 49.14 -16.12 -29.08
C ARG A 385 50.61 -16.50 -29.22
N ALA A 386 51.17 -16.46 -30.43
CA ALA A 386 52.59 -16.72 -30.66
C ALA A 386 53.48 -15.65 -29.98
N ILE A 387 53.03 -14.40 -29.92
CA ILE A 387 53.74 -13.30 -29.26
C ILE A 387 53.67 -13.42 -27.73
N PHE A 388 52.47 -13.69 -27.17
CA PHE A 388 52.26 -13.75 -25.72
C PHE A 388 52.55 -15.12 -25.08
N GLY A 389 52.82 -16.16 -25.89
CA GLY A 389 53.12 -17.51 -25.40
C GLY A 389 51.92 -18.20 -24.74
N GLU A 390 50.71 -17.68 -24.92
CA GLU A 390 49.49 -18.24 -24.34
C GLU A 390 49.07 -19.51 -25.09
N LYS A 391 49.00 -20.63 -24.38
CA LYS A 391 48.43 -21.88 -24.91
C LYS A 391 46.93 -21.67 -25.19
N ALA A 392 46.45 -22.23 -26.30
CA ALA A 392 45.03 -22.26 -26.60
C ALA A 392 44.28 -22.98 -25.46
N ARG A 393 43.45 -22.26 -24.71
CA ARG A 393 42.50 -22.89 -23.78
C ARG A 393 41.29 -23.35 -24.59
N GLU A 394 40.93 -24.62 -24.42
CA GLU A 394 39.84 -25.30 -25.14
C GLU A 394 38.44 -24.90 -24.63
N VAL A 395 38.36 -24.07 -23.59
CA VAL A 395 37.10 -23.71 -22.92
C VAL A 395 36.83 -22.20 -22.95
N LYS A 396 35.55 -21.83 -22.86
CA LYS A 396 35.04 -20.45 -22.79
C LYS A 396 34.41 -20.21 -21.42
N ASP A 397 34.60 -19.01 -20.87
CA ASP A 397 33.81 -18.52 -19.74
C ASP A 397 32.33 -18.36 -20.16
N SER A 398 31.45 -19.11 -19.50
CA SER A 398 29.99 -19.04 -19.59
C SER A 398 29.34 -18.88 -18.22
N SER A 399 30.10 -18.31 -17.27
CA SER A 399 29.73 -18.15 -15.86
C SER A 399 28.50 -17.27 -15.68
N LEU A 400 27.75 -17.57 -14.62
CA LEU A 400 26.65 -16.74 -14.17
C LEU A 400 27.22 -15.51 -13.45
N ARG A 401 26.92 -14.33 -13.98
CA ARG A 401 27.30 -13.04 -13.39
C ARG A 401 26.07 -12.29 -12.93
N LEU A 402 26.23 -11.48 -11.89
CA LEU A 402 25.15 -10.61 -11.45
C LEU A 402 24.85 -9.56 -12.53
N PRO A 403 23.57 -9.41 -12.96
CA PRO A 403 23.19 -8.43 -13.97
C PRO A 403 23.54 -6.99 -13.58
N HIS A 404 23.62 -6.12 -14.59
CA HIS A 404 23.84 -4.70 -14.36
C HIS A 404 22.64 -4.08 -13.63
N GLY A 405 22.90 -3.32 -12.57
CA GLY A 405 21.89 -2.66 -11.75
C GLY A 405 21.46 -3.44 -10.51
N ASP A 406 21.71 -4.75 -10.48
CA ASP A 406 21.43 -5.59 -9.32
C ASP A 406 22.62 -5.59 -8.36
N ARG A 407 22.33 -5.65 -7.06
CA ARG A 407 23.32 -5.76 -5.99
C ARG A 407 22.66 -6.36 -4.75
N GLY A 408 23.45 -6.99 -3.89
CA GLY A 408 22.89 -7.51 -2.65
C GLY A 408 23.82 -8.47 -1.93
N ILE A 409 23.24 -9.22 -1.01
CA ILE A 409 23.94 -10.22 -0.23
C ILE A 409 23.40 -11.59 -0.62
N VAL A 410 24.29 -12.55 -0.85
CA VAL A 410 23.89 -13.94 -1.09
C VAL A 410 23.31 -14.51 0.19
N VAL A 411 22.02 -14.85 0.18
CA VAL A 411 21.31 -15.37 1.36
C VAL A 411 21.23 -16.89 1.35
N ASP A 412 21.16 -17.50 0.17
CA ASP A 412 20.98 -18.93 0.05
C ASP A 412 21.48 -19.45 -1.30
N VAL A 413 21.95 -20.69 -1.32
CA VAL A 413 22.47 -21.37 -2.51
C VAL A 413 21.99 -22.83 -2.51
N HIS A 414 21.27 -23.20 -3.56
CA HIS A 414 20.81 -24.57 -3.76
C HIS A 414 21.53 -25.21 -4.95
N GLU A 415 22.15 -26.36 -4.70
CA GLU A 415 22.77 -27.22 -5.71
C GLU A 415 21.82 -28.40 -5.99
N PHE A 416 21.43 -28.57 -7.25
CA PHE A 416 20.62 -29.70 -7.70
C PHE A 416 21.46 -30.57 -8.61
N SER A 417 21.69 -31.80 -8.18
CA SER A 417 22.34 -32.84 -8.99
C SER A 417 21.27 -33.74 -9.63
N ARG A 418 21.59 -34.30 -10.81
CA ARG A 418 20.71 -35.26 -11.49
C ARG A 418 20.50 -36.57 -10.72
N GLU A 419 21.45 -36.93 -9.87
CA GLU A 419 21.36 -38.13 -9.03
C GLU A 419 20.27 -38.02 -7.96
N GLU A 420 20.16 -36.84 -7.33
CA GLU A 420 19.21 -36.56 -6.26
C GLU A 420 17.84 -36.10 -6.78
N HIS A 421 17.81 -35.38 -7.91
CA HIS A 421 16.60 -34.82 -8.49
C HIS A 421 16.37 -35.29 -9.93
N ARG A 422 15.48 -36.28 -10.09
CA ARG A 422 15.13 -36.85 -11.41
C ARG A 422 14.32 -35.92 -12.32
N ASP A 423 13.80 -34.81 -11.79
CA ASP A 423 12.96 -33.86 -12.54
C ASP A 423 13.76 -32.80 -13.30
N LEU A 424 15.11 -32.87 -13.32
CA LEU A 424 15.93 -31.99 -14.14
C LEU A 424 15.66 -32.21 -15.63
N SER A 425 15.71 -31.12 -16.41
CA SER A 425 15.52 -31.15 -17.86
C SER A 425 16.53 -32.10 -18.53
N ALA A 426 16.10 -32.79 -19.59
CA ALA A 426 16.96 -33.71 -20.31
C ALA A 426 18.25 -33.02 -20.80
N GLY A 427 19.40 -33.58 -20.43
CA GLY A 427 20.72 -33.03 -20.78
C GLY A 427 21.28 -32.02 -19.77
N VAL A 428 20.55 -31.68 -18.70
CA VAL A 428 21.10 -30.93 -17.56
C VAL A 428 21.68 -31.93 -16.56
N ASP A 429 22.95 -31.76 -16.20
CA ASP A 429 23.63 -32.61 -15.22
C ASP A 429 23.56 -31.99 -13.80
N LYS A 430 23.85 -30.69 -13.73
CA LYS A 430 23.82 -29.91 -12.49
C LYS A 430 23.12 -28.57 -12.72
N MET A 431 22.34 -28.14 -11.74
CA MET A 431 21.75 -26.81 -11.69
C MET A 431 22.13 -26.15 -10.36
N VAL A 432 22.61 -24.91 -10.43
CA VAL A 432 22.92 -24.12 -9.23
C VAL A 432 22.01 -22.90 -9.22
N ARG A 433 21.37 -22.67 -8.08
CA ARG A 433 20.48 -21.54 -7.82
C ARG A 433 21.04 -20.70 -6.68
N VAL A 434 21.30 -19.43 -6.96
CA VAL A 434 21.79 -18.45 -6.00
C VAL A 434 20.68 -17.44 -5.72
N MET A 435 20.34 -17.26 -4.45
CA MET A 435 19.39 -16.25 -3.99
C MET A 435 20.16 -15.04 -3.46
N VAL A 436 19.87 -13.87 -4.02
CA VAL A 436 20.51 -12.60 -3.65
C VAL A 436 19.44 -11.69 -3.06
N ALA A 437 19.62 -11.30 -1.80
CA ALA A 437 18.72 -10.38 -1.12
C ALA A 437 19.24 -8.93 -1.19
N GLN A 438 18.32 -8.00 -1.46
CA GLN A 438 18.58 -6.58 -1.52
C GLN A 438 17.61 -5.84 -0.59
N LYS A 439 18.15 -4.98 0.27
CA LYS A 439 17.38 -4.00 1.03
C LYS A 439 17.12 -2.78 0.15
N ARG A 440 15.85 -2.48 -0.13
CA ARG A 440 15.43 -1.36 -0.99
C ARG A 440 14.77 -0.28 -0.14
N LYS A 441 15.55 0.75 0.20
CA LYS A 441 15.06 1.97 0.85
C LYS A 441 14.21 2.80 -0.11
N LEU A 442 13.43 3.73 0.43
CA LEU A 442 12.64 4.68 -0.33
C LEU A 442 13.56 5.70 -1.03
N ARG A 443 13.21 6.09 -2.27
CA ARG A 443 14.02 7.01 -3.09
C ARG A 443 13.21 7.71 -4.17
N GLU A 444 13.82 8.73 -4.77
CA GLU A 444 13.28 9.46 -5.90
C GLU A 444 12.99 8.51 -7.08
N GLY A 445 11.82 8.67 -7.69
CA GLY A 445 11.32 7.79 -8.76
C GLY A 445 10.50 6.59 -8.29
N ASP A 446 10.54 6.22 -6.99
CA ASP A 446 9.65 5.20 -6.45
C ASP A 446 8.21 5.73 -6.35
N LYS A 447 7.24 4.81 -6.43
CA LYS A 447 5.82 5.14 -6.44
C LYS A 447 5.15 4.83 -5.10
N MET A 448 4.40 5.81 -4.59
CA MET A 448 3.58 5.69 -3.40
C MET A 448 2.10 5.91 -3.72
N ALA A 449 1.22 5.43 -2.85
CA ALA A 449 -0.22 5.66 -2.97
C ALA A 449 -0.91 5.60 -1.60
N GLY A 450 -2.04 6.29 -1.46
CA GLY A 450 -2.98 6.07 -0.37
C GLY A 450 -4.09 5.11 -0.79
N ARG A 451 -4.99 4.81 0.16
CA ARG A 451 -6.13 3.90 -0.08
C ARG A 451 -7.25 4.52 -0.92
N HIS A 452 -7.31 5.85 -0.96
CA HIS A 452 -8.32 6.64 -1.68
C HIS A 452 -8.00 6.88 -3.17
N GLY A 453 -7.10 6.10 -3.76
CA GLY A 453 -6.73 6.21 -5.17
C GLY A 453 -5.83 7.39 -5.53
N ASN A 454 -5.34 8.15 -4.54
CA ASN A 454 -4.23 9.08 -4.71
C ASN A 454 -2.94 8.29 -4.96
N LYS A 455 -2.19 8.65 -5.99
CA LYS A 455 -0.93 8.00 -6.37
C LYS A 455 0.06 9.06 -6.77
N GLY A 456 1.33 8.81 -6.49
CA GLY A 456 2.37 9.71 -6.90
C GLY A 456 3.74 9.09 -6.96
N VAL A 457 4.61 9.73 -7.70
CA VAL A 457 6.03 9.38 -7.78
C VAL A 457 6.79 10.36 -6.91
N ILE A 458 7.74 9.85 -6.13
CA ILE A 458 8.59 10.70 -5.31
C ILE A 458 9.48 11.52 -6.22
N SER A 459 9.32 12.84 -6.18
CA SER A 459 10.11 13.77 -7.00
C SER A 459 11.41 14.16 -6.33
N LYS A 460 11.38 14.35 -5.00
CA LYS A 460 12.54 14.76 -4.21
C LYS A 460 12.45 14.25 -2.77
N VAL A 461 13.59 13.83 -2.23
CA VAL A 461 13.78 13.65 -0.79
C VAL A 461 14.28 14.97 -0.20
N VAL A 462 13.49 15.59 0.65
CA VAL A 462 13.77 16.92 1.21
C VAL A 462 14.47 16.75 2.57
N PRO A 463 15.59 17.46 2.83
CA PRO A 463 16.23 17.47 4.15
C PRO A 463 15.24 17.89 5.25
N ILE A 464 15.42 17.36 6.46
CA ILE A 464 14.48 17.58 7.58
C ILE A 464 14.36 19.08 7.92
N GLU A 465 15.47 19.81 7.87
CA GLU A 465 15.57 21.25 8.12
C GLU A 465 14.79 22.12 7.12
N ASP A 466 14.59 21.63 5.90
CA ASP A 466 13.87 22.34 4.84
C ASP A 466 12.36 22.03 4.87
N MET A 467 11.95 20.97 5.56
CA MET A 467 10.56 20.55 5.61
C MET A 467 9.71 21.55 6.40
N PRO A 468 8.46 21.78 5.97
CA PRO A 468 7.48 22.48 6.80
C PRO A 468 7.35 21.80 8.16
N TYR A 469 7.19 22.58 9.23
CA TYR A 469 7.09 22.06 10.58
C TYR A 469 5.96 22.74 11.38
N LEU A 470 5.49 22.04 12.41
CA LEU A 470 4.44 22.46 13.33
C LEU A 470 4.96 23.45 14.38
N GLU A 471 4.08 24.07 15.16
CA GLU A 471 4.48 25.03 16.23
C GLU A 471 5.38 24.41 17.31
N ASP A 472 5.30 23.09 17.51
CA ASP A 472 6.12 22.31 18.45
C ASP A 472 7.50 21.93 17.90
N GLY A 473 7.79 22.25 16.63
CA GLY A 473 9.02 21.89 15.93
C GLY A 473 8.95 20.59 15.13
N THR A 474 7.84 19.84 15.21
CA THR A 474 7.70 18.55 14.52
C THR A 474 7.60 18.77 12.99
N PRO A 475 8.54 18.23 12.19
CA PRO A 475 8.50 18.37 10.73
C PRO A 475 7.47 17.45 10.10
N VAL A 476 6.80 17.90 9.03
CA VAL A 476 5.90 17.06 8.26
C VAL A 476 6.69 16.01 7.48
N GLN A 477 6.11 14.83 7.29
CA GLN A 477 6.83 13.71 6.69
C GLN A 477 6.57 13.58 5.18
N ILE A 478 5.35 13.90 4.73
CA ILE A 478 4.97 13.92 3.30
C ILE A 478 4.23 15.21 2.97
N ILE A 479 4.52 15.79 1.80
CA ILE A 479 3.75 16.90 1.25
C ILE A 479 2.97 16.42 0.04
N LEU A 480 1.64 16.54 0.11
CA LEU A 480 0.71 16.22 -0.97
C LEU A 480 0.14 17.50 -1.59
N ASN A 481 -0.10 17.44 -2.91
CA ASN A 481 -0.68 18.56 -3.63
C ASN A 481 -2.21 18.63 -3.40
N PRO A 482 -2.74 19.74 -2.86
CA PRO A 482 -4.18 19.88 -2.62
C PRO A 482 -5.02 19.90 -3.92
N LEU A 483 -4.44 20.33 -5.05
CA LEU A 483 -5.17 20.46 -6.33
C LEU A 483 -5.70 19.12 -6.86
N GLY A 484 -5.07 18.01 -6.47
CA GLY A 484 -5.47 16.68 -6.88
C GLY A 484 -6.79 16.20 -6.27
N VAL A 485 -7.22 16.75 -5.13
CA VAL A 485 -8.38 16.25 -4.38
C VAL A 485 -9.70 16.68 -5.03
N PRO A 486 -9.96 17.99 -5.31
CA PRO A 486 -11.23 18.42 -5.89
C PRO A 486 -11.47 17.84 -7.29
N ALA A 487 -10.43 17.76 -8.11
CA ALA A 487 -10.53 17.25 -9.48
C ALA A 487 -10.84 15.74 -9.54
N ARG A 488 -10.56 15.00 -8.47
CA ARG A 488 -10.72 13.55 -8.39
C ARG A 488 -11.87 13.10 -7.50
N MET A 489 -12.47 14.02 -6.76
CA MET A 489 -13.60 13.76 -5.86
C MET A 489 -13.34 12.59 -4.91
N ASN A 490 -12.14 12.54 -4.32
CA ASN A 490 -11.76 11.56 -3.30
C ASN A 490 -11.52 12.24 -1.96
N ILE A 491 -12.62 12.75 -1.39
CA ILE A 491 -12.64 13.54 -0.16
C ILE A 491 -12.34 12.67 1.06
N GLY A 492 -12.58 11.35 0.97
CA GLY A 492 -12.30 10.40 2.04
C GLY A 492 -10.87 10.51 2.58
N GLN A 493 -9.88 10.84 1.74
CA GLN A 493 -8.49 11.02 2.18
C GLN A 493 -8.30 12.19 3.17
N ILE A 494 -9.12 13.24 3.06
CA ILE A 494 -9.08 14.40 3.96
C ILE A 494 -9.74 14.03 5.29
N LEU A 495 -10.84 13.29 5.25
CA LEU A 495 -11.51 12.77 6.44
C LEU A 495 -10.59 11.78 7.19
N GLU A 496 -9.92 10.88 6.47
CA GLU A 496 -8.89 9.99 7.02
C GLU A 496 -7.78 10.80 7.69
N THR A 497 -7.27 11.85 7.02
CA THR A 497 -6.22 12.72 7.56
C THR A 497 -6.64 13.40 8.88
N HIS A 498 -7.86 13.94 8.93
CA HIS A 498 -8.40 14.62 10.11
C HIS A 498 -8.65 13.66 11.27
N LEU A 499 -9.34 12.55 11.01
CA LEU A 499 -9.62 11.54 12.04
C LEU A 499 -8.32 10.91 12.52
N GLY A 500 -7.40 10.58 11.61
CA GLY A 500 -6.08 10.03 11.91
C GLY A 500 -5.26 10.93 12.83
N TRP A 501 -5.31 12.26 12.63
CA TRP A 501 -4.68 13.21 13.54
C TRP A 501 -5.29 13.15 14.94
N ALA A 502 -6.63 13.17 15.03
CA ALA A 502 -7.32 13.15 16.32
C ALA A 502 -7.00 11.88 17.11
N VAL A 503 -7.12 10.71 16.48
CA VAL A 503 -6.95 9.42 17.16
C VAL A 503 -5.50 9.09 17.47
N HIS A 504 -4.55 9.60 16.68
CA HIS A 504 -3.13 9.50 17.00
C HIS A 504 -2.80 10.23 18.30
N GLN A 505 -3.29 11.46 18.45
CA GLN A 505 -3.13 12.20 19.69
C GLN A 505 -3.83 11.46 20.82
N LEU A 506 -5.11 11.09 20.65
CA LEU A 506 -5.88 10.41 21.71
C LEU A 506 -5.36 9.00 22.05
N GLY A 507 -4.49 8.42 21.22
CA GLY A 507 -3.81 7.13 21.42
C GLY A 507 -4.72 5.91 21.30
N PHE A 508 -5.58 5.87 20.27
CA PHE A 508 -6.37 4.69 19.92
C PHE A 508 -6.50 4.52 18.39
N ARG A 509 -6.94 3.34 17.94
CA ARG A 509 -7.25 3.08 16.51
C ARG A 509 -8.74 3.31 16.25
N ALA A 510 -9.07 4.08 15.22
CA ALA A 510 -10.45 4.24 14.79
C ALA A 510 -10.84 3.14 13.78
N VAL A 511 -12.06 2.64 13.92
CA VAL A 511 -12.67 1.73 12.95
C VAL A 511 -13.84 2.46 12.30
N THR A 512 -13.70 2.77 11.02
CA THR A 512 -14.73 3.41 10.18
C THR A 512 -15.15 2.44 9.07
N PRO A 513 -16.19 1.62 9.32
CA PRO A 513 -16.79 0.75 8.31
C PRO A 513 -17.17 1.49 7.02
N VAL A 514 -17.15 0.77 5.91
CA VAL A 514 -17.62 1.28 4.61
C VAL A 514 -19.13 1.53 4.66
N PHE A 515 -19.57 2.73 4.25
CA PHE A 515 -20.98 3.18 4.25
C PHE A 515 -21.66 3.26 5.63
N ASP A 516 -20.91 3.04 6.72
CA ASP A 516 -21.36 3.11 8.11
C ASP A 516 -20.20 3.62 8.98
N GLY A 517 -19.58 4.69 8.48
CA GLY A 517 -18.35 5.27 9.00
C GLY A 517 -18.57 6.44 9.94
N ALA A 518 -17.47 7.05 10.40
CA ALA A 518 -17.52 8.23 11.25
C ALA A 518 -18.10 9.45 10.51
N HIS A 519 -18.98 10.19 11.17
CA HIS A 519 -19.57 11.40 10.59
C HIS A 519 -18.70 12.65 10.83
N GLU A 520 -18.95 13.73 10.08
CA GLU A 520 -18.16 14.97 10.18
C GLU A 520 -18.22 15.61 11.58
N ASP A 521 -19.37 15.54 12.24
CA ASP A 521 -19.58 16.03 13.61
C ASP A 521 -18.80 15.20 14.65
N GLU A 522 -18.70 13.89 14.42
CA GLU A 522 -17.87 12.99 15.23
C GLU A 522 -16.39 13.32 15.08
N ILE A 523 -15.91 13.47 13.84
CA ILE A 523 -14.52 13.86 13.56
C ILE A 523 -14.21 15.22 14.19
N ALA A 524 -15.12 16.19 14.09
CA ALA A 524 -14.97 17.50 14.71
C ALA A 524 -14.90 17.40 16.26
N ALA A 525 -15.69 16.52 16.86
CA ALA A 525 -15.64 16.25 18.30
C ALA A 525 -14.32 15.59 18.70
N GLU A 526 -13.81 14.60 17.95
CA GLU A 526 -12.51 13.98 18.24
C GLU A 526 -11.34 14.96 18.07
N LEU A 527 -11.35 15.80 17.03
CA LEU A 527 -10.38 16.88 16.86
C LEU A 527 -10.41 17.85 18.04
N SER A 528 -11.60 18.13 18.58
CA SER A 528 -11.77 18.97 19.77
C SER A 528 -11.15 18.33 21.01
N ARG A 529 -11.36 17.02 21.22
CA ARG A 529 -10.71 16.29 22.33
C ARG A 529 -9.20 16.26 22.19
N ALA A 530 -8.70 15.99 20.99
CA ALA A 530 -7.28 15.99 20.69
C ALA A 530 -6.64 17.36 20.97
N TRP A 531 -7.31 18.45 20.58
CA TRP A 531 -6.82 19.80 20.87
C TRP A 531 -6.83 20.11 22.37
N LEU A 532 -7.90 19.77 23.10
CA LEU A 532 -7.96 19.95 24.56
C LEU A 532 -6.83 19.19 25.26
N MET A 533 -6.52 17.97 24.79
CA MET A 533 -5.45 17.16 25.33
C MET A 533 -4.06 17.73 25.04
N ASP A 534 -3.79 18.17 23.81
CA ASP A 534 -2.55 18.87 23.44
C ASP A 534 -2.35 20.15 24.28
N ARG A 535 -3.42 20.90 24.51
CA ARG A 535 -3.35 22.13 25.34
C ARG A 535 -3.08 21.82 26.80
N ALA A 536 -3.76 20.83 27.37
CA ALA A 536 -3.50 20.39 28.73
C ALA A 536 -2.04 19.91 28.88
N TRP A 537 -1.51 19.21 27.88
CA TRP A 537 -0.13 18.73 27.84
C TRP A 537 0.90 19.87 27.75
N GLN A 538 0.67 20.86 26.91
CA GLN A 538 1.52 22.06 26.82
C GLN A 538 1.51 22.86 28.12
N GLN A 539 0.34 23.00 28.77
CA GLN A 539 0.22 23.67 30.06
C GLN A 539 0.96 22.91 31.15
N ALA A 540 0.77 21.59 31.23
CA ALA A 540 1.50 20.73 32.17
C ALA A 540 3.02 20.81 31.95
N THR A 541 3.47 20.93 30.70
CA THR A 541 4.89 21.12 30.39
C THR A 541 5.42 22.44 30.94
N LYS A 542 4.69 23.55 30.77
CA LYS A 542 5.09 24.86 31.31
C LYS A 542 5.14 24.84 32.84
N GLU A 543 4.15 24.23 33.48
CA GLU A 543 4.10 24.07 34.93
C GLU A 543 5.23 23.17 35.44
N ALA A 544 5.56 22.09 34.73
CA ALA A 544 6.67 21.21 35.08
C ALA A 544 8.00 21.95 35.09
N TRP A 545 8.25 22.81 34.09
CA TRP A 545 9.45 23.65 34.06
C TRP A 545 9.49 24.72 35.16
N GLN A 546 8.34 25.30 35.53
CA GLN A 546 8.25 26.22 36.66
C GLN A 546 8.49 25.51 37.99
N TRP A 547 7.88 24.33 38.17
CA TRP A 547 8.09 23.48 39.34
C TRP A 547 9.55 23.06 39.47
N LEU A 548 10.19 22.66 38.37
CA LEU A 548 11.60 22.31 38.36
C LEU A 548 12.50 23.48 38.75
N ALA A 549 12.18 24.71 38.31
CA ALA A 549 12.93 25.90 38.69
C ALA A 549 12.86 26.21 40.20
N ASP A 550 11.83 25.73 40.88
CA ASP A 550 11.68 25.82 42.34
C ASP A 550 12.40 24.66 43.08
N GLN A 551 12.91 23.66 42.36
CA GLN A 551 13.69 22.53 42.89
C GLN A 551 15.20 22.72 42.66
N ASP A 552 16.05 22.12 43.51
CA ASP A 552 17.52 22.17 43.41
C ASP A 552 18.09 21.19 42.34
N TYR A 553 17.44 21.07 41.17
CA TYR A 553 17.98 20.28 40.04
C TYR A 553 18.83 21.16 39.11
N THR A 554 19.91 20.62 38.56
CA THR A 554 20.70 21.32 37.53
C THR A 554 20.32 20.83 36.12
N GLU A 555 20.33 21.71 35.12
CA GLU A 555 19.99 21.37 33.71
C GLU A 555 20.87 20.23 33.13
N GLU A 556 22.04 19.98 33.71
CA GLU A 556 22.95 18.91 33.31
C GLU A 556 22.52 17.51 33.79
N ASP A 557 21.60 17.43 34.77
CA ASP A 557 21.10 16.18 35.35
C ASP A 557 19.90 15.60 34.58
N LEU A 558 19.37 16.34 33.59
CA LEU A 558 18.14 16.02 32.86
C LEU A 558 18.45 15.71 31.38
N GLN A 559 17.80 14.68 30.84
CA GLN A 559 17.97 14.24 29.46
C GLN A 559 17.17 15.12 28.49
N ASP A 560 15.90 15.38 28.80
CA ASP A 560 14.99 16.14 27.94
C ASP A 560 13.79 16.74 28.69
N SER A 561 12.95 17.48 27.97
CA SER A 561 11.68 18.04 28.48
C SER A 561 10.66 16.97 28.90
N ASN A 562 10.79 15.72 28.43
CA ASN A 562 9.87 14.65 28.81
C ASN A 562 10.20 14.13 30.20
N GLU A 563 11.47 13.99 30.56
CA GLU A 563 11.91 13.61 31.90
C GLU A 563 11.42 14.62 32.95
N VAL A 564 11.55 15.91 32.68
CA VAL A 564 11.02 16.98 33.55
C VAL A 564 9.52 16.84 33.76
N ARG A 565 8.78 16.56 32.68
CA ARG A 565 7.33 16.37 32.73
C ARG A 565 6.97 15.14 33.54
N GLN A 566 7.65 14.00 33.33
CA GLN A 566 7.39 12.76 34.07
C GLN A 566 7.57 12.96 35.58
N LEU A 567 8.66 13.60 36.01
CA LEU A 567 8.91 13.89 37.42
C LEU A 567 7.80 14.75 38.03
N TYR A 568 7.40 15.82 37.35
CA TYR A 568 6.31 16.69 37.78
C TYR A 568 4.97 15.95 37.86
N LEU A 569 4.67 15.10 36.87
CA LEU A 569 3.41 14.34 36.83
C LEU A 569 3.35 13.31 37.96
N ILE A 570 4.46 12.65 38.29
CA ILE A 570 4.52 11.72 39.43
C ILE A 570 4.29 12.48 40.74
N ASP A 571 4.95 13.62 40.95
CA ASP A 571 4.79 14.44 42.16
C ASP A 571 3.37 14.98 42.33
N LYS A 572 2.77 15.52 41.25
CA LYS A 572 1.45 16.15 41.28
C LYS A 572 0.30 15.14 41.27
N LEU A 573 0.39 14.08 40.46
CA LEU A 573 -0.71 13.14 40.21
C LEU A 573 -0.56 11.81 40.97
N GLY A 574 0.65 11.41 41.37
CA GLY A 574 0.87 10.21 42.18
C GLY A 574 0.06 10.21 43.49
N PRO A 575 0.07 11.30 44.28
CA PRO A 575 -0.73 11.40 45.51
C PRO A 575 -2.24 11.32 45.31
N LEU A 576 -2.74 11.53 44.08
CA LEU A 576 -4.15 11.44 43.72
C LEU A 576 -4.60 10.00 43.41
N GLY A 577 -3.70 9.02 43.51
CA GLY A 577 -4.01 7.59 43.35
C GLY A 577 -3.89 7.06 41.93
N HIS A 578 -3.19 7.78 41.04
CA HIS A 578 -2.85 7.30 39.70
C HIS A 578 -1.62 6.39 39.71
N ASP A 579 -1.51 5.50 38.72
CA ASP A 579 -0.41 4.53 38.61
C ASP A 579 0.90 5.22 38.20
N GLU A 580 1.83 5.37 39.14
CA GLU A 580 3.11 6.03 38.94
C GLU A 580 3.98 5.36 37.86
N GLU A 581 3.95 4.02 37.76
CA GLU A 581 4.75 3.28 36.79
C GLU A 581 4.23 3.55 35.37
N ARG A 582 2.91 3.57 35.20
CA ARG A 582 2.29 3.90 33.92
C ARG A 582 2.43 5.37 33.53
N LEU A 583 2.38 6.29 34.50
CA LEU A 583 2.66 7.71 34.22
C LEU A 583 4.07 7.93 33.68
N ALA A 584 5.04 7.12 34.09
CA ALA A 584 6.42 7.18 33.61
C ALA A 584 6.64 6.46 32.27
N THR A 585 5.94 5.34 32.02
CA THR A 585 6.22 4.45 30.88
C THR A 585 5.26 4.58 29.70
N ASP A 586 4.02 4.99 29.93
CA ASP A 586 2.95 5.05 28.94
C ASP A 586 2.52 6.52 28.75
N GLU A 587 3.08 7.17 27.73
CA GLU A 587 2.81 8.57 27.43
C GLU A 587 1.33 8.82 27.13
N THR A 588 0.68 7.91 26.41
CA THR A 588 -0.76 8.03 26.12
C THR A 588 -1.57 8.04 27.41
N TYR A 589 -1.26 7.14 28.35
CA TYR A 589 -1.91 7.14 29.66
C TYR A 589 -1.66 8.46 30.41
N ALA A 590 -0.42 8.94 30.43
CA ALA A 590 -0.08 10.21 31.08
C ALA A 590 -0.85 11.40 30.49
N GLN A 591 -0.91 11.52 29.17
CA GLN A 591 -1.65 12.58 28.47
C GLN A 591 -3.15 12.54 28.81
N ARG A 592 -3.76 11.33 28.83
CA ARG A 592 -5.18 11.14 29.18
C ARG A 592 -5.49 11.55 30.62
N VAL A 593 -4.60 11.25 31.57
CA VAL A 593 -4.78 11.65 32.98
C VAL A 593 -4.64 13.17 33.11
N VAL A 594 -3.66 13.78 32.42
CA VAL A 594 -3.43 15.23 32.46
C VAL A 594 -4.63 16.01 31.96
N VAL A 595 -5.22 15.63 30.82
CA VAL A 595 -6.41 16.32 30.30
C VAL A 595 -7.63 16.13 31.22
N HIS A 596 -7.77 14.96 31.83
CA HIS A 596 -8.85 14.70 32.81
C HIS A 596 -8.76 15.64 34.00
N HIS A 597 -7.56 15.76 34.59
CA HIS A 597 -7.31 16.67 35.72
C HIS A 597 -7.51 18.14 35.32
N TRP A 598 -6.97 18.54 34.18
CA TRP A 598 -7.02 19.93 33.70
C TRP A 598 -8.46 20.40 33.43
N LEU A 599 -9.31 19.54 32.85
CA LEU A 599 -10.73 19.84 32.65
C LEU A 599 -11.48 19.99 33.98
N LYS A 600 -11.16 19.15 34.96
CA LYS A 600 -11.77 19.18 36.30
C LYS A 600 -11.42 20.45 37.07
N GLU A 601 -10.18 20.92 36.99
CA GLU A 601 -9.74 22.20 37.59
C GLU A 601 -10.50 23.41 37.04
N ARG A 602 -10.91 23.35 35.77
CA ARG A 602 -11.69 24.39 35.09
C ARG A 602 -13.21 24.26 35.30
N GLY A 603 -13.66 23.28 36.09
CA GLY A 603 -15.07 23.08 36.42
C GLY A 603 -15.88 22.34 35.35
N TYR A 604 -15.23 21.70 34.38
CA TYR A 604 -15.88 20.81 33.42
C TYR A 604 -16.01 19.39 33.97
N ASP A 605 -16.94 18.62 33.41
CA ASP A 605 -17.07 17.18 33.70
C ASP A 605 -16.25 16.36 32.68
N PRO A 606 -15.02 15.92 33.04
CA PRO A 606 -14.18 15.16 32.12
C PRO A 606 -14.78 13.79 31.76
N ASP A 607 -15.54 13.15 32.65
CA ASP A 607 -16.11 11.82 32.39
C ASP A 607 -17.25 11.91 31.37
N PHE A 608 -17.93 13.05 31.29
CA PHE A 608 -18.91 13.32 30.24
C PHE A 608 -18.26 13.78 28.92
N LEU A 609 -17.17 14.55 28.97
CA LEU A 609 -16.53 15.10 27.77
C LEU A 609 -15.62 14.09 27.06
N LEU A 610 -14.83 13.34 27.82
CA LEU A 610 -13.85 12.41 27.29
C LEU A 610 -14.42 11.01 27.18
N ALA A 611 -14.26 10.38 26.02
CA ALA A 611 -14.53 8.97 25.81
C ALA A 611 -13.32 8.37 25.10
N PHE A 612 -12.79 7.28 25.65
CA PHE A 612 -11.66 6.56 25.06
C PHE A 612 -12.10 5.17 24.59
N GLU A 613 -11.17 4.43 23.99
CA GLU A 613 -11.41 3.12 23.40
C GLU A 613 -12.22 2.17 24.32
N GLY A 614 -13.24 1.53 23.74
CA GLY A 614 -14.11 0.57 24.43
C GLY A 614 -15.25 1.17 25.26
N GLN A 615 -15.31 2.50 25.45
CA GLN A 615 -16.38 3.16 26.20
C GLN A 615 -17.58 3.51 25.31
N ARG A 616 -18.41 2.51 25.00
CA ARG A 616 -19.63 2.73 24.21
C ARG A 616 -20.69 3.43 25.06
N ARG A 617 -21.15 4.60 24.60
CA ARG A 617 -22.26 5.34 25.20
C ARG A 617 -23.55 5.04 24.46
N ASP A 618 -24.66 5.25 25.15
CA ASP A 618 -25.96 5.38 24.51
C ASP A 618 -25.90 6.49 23.46
N GLU A 619 -26.56 6.29 22.32
CA GLU A 619 -26.46 7.18 21.16
C GLU A 619 -26.88 8.62 21.49
N GLN A 620 -27.97 8.80 22.25
CA GLN A 620 -28.44 10.14 22.61
C GLN A 620 -27.49 10.86 23.55
N ILE A 621 -26.87 10.12 24.47
CA ILE A 621 -25.84 10.65 25.39
C ILE A 621 -24.57 10.98 24.61
N GLY A 622 -24.20 10.13 23.65
CA GLY A 622 -23.08 10.33 22.74
C GLY A 622 -23.20 11.63 21.95
N LEU A 623 -24.36 11.86 21.32
CA LEU A 623 -24.64 13.09 20.56
C LEU A 623 -24.48 14.35 21.41
N LYS A 624 -25.09 14.37 22.61
CA LYS A 624 -24.96 15.50 23.53
C LYS A 624 -23.52 15.73 23.99
N ALA A 625 -22.77 14.65 24.23
CA ALA A 625 -21.38 14.76 24.61
C ALA A 625 -20.50 15.31 23.48
N ARG A 626 -20.74 14.90 22.22
CA ARG A 626 -20.01 15.43 21.04
C ARG A 626 -20.21 16.93 20.90
N GLU A 627 -21.45 17.38 21.02
CA GLU A 627 -21.78 18.80 20.99
C GLU A 627 -21.15 19.57 22.15
N ALA A 628 -21.25 19.05 23.38
CA ALA A 628 -20.67 19.69 24.56
C ALA A 628 -19.14 19.85 24.46
N VAL A 629 -18.43 18.81 24.01
CA VAL A 629 -16.96 18.86 23.82
C VAL A 629 -16.58 19.93 22.80
N ARG A 630 -17.31 20.00 21.67
CA ARG A 630 -17.06 21.00 20.64
C ARG A 630 -17.18 22.42 21.21
N LEU A 631 -18.25 22.68 21.96
CA LEU A 631 -18.51 23.97 22.58
C LEU A 631 -17.45 24.32 23.64
N VAL A 632 -17.08 23.39 24.51
CA VAL A 632 -16.02 23.57 25.52
C VAL A 632 -14.68 23.87 24.83
N CYS A 633 -14.32 23.11 23.81
CA CYS A 633 -13.09 23.32 23.05
C CYS A 633 -13.02 24.69 22.39
N LEU A 634 -14.11 25.15 21.77
CA LEU A 634 -14.16 26.45 21.12
C LEU A 634 -14.08 27.61 22.12
N ARG A 635 -14.71 27.48 23.29
CA ARG A 635 -14.57 28.45 24.38
C ARG A 635 -13.13 28.51 24.87
N GLU A 636 -12.54 27.36 25.16
CA GLU A 636 -11.15 27.25 25.63
C GLU A 636 -10.15 27.78 24.60
N TRP A 637 -10.42 27.58 23.32
CA TRP A 637 -9.63 28.16 22.24
C TRP A 637 -9.70 29.69 22.21
N LEU A 638 -10.88 30.30 22.40
CA LEU A 638 -11.02 31.75 22.50
C LEU A 638 -10.29 32.33 23.72
N ILE A 639 -10.37 31.65 24.87
CA ILE A 639 -9.65 32.04 26.10
C ILE A 639 -8.13 31.99 25.84
N THR A 640 -7.65 30.87 25.32
CA THR A 640 -6.24 30.66 25.00
C THR A 640 -5.72 31.71 24.01
N LEU A 641 -6.50 32.05 22.99
CA LEU A 641 -6.13 33.12 22.06
C LEU A 641 -5.99 34.46 22.77
N LYS A 642 -6.93 34.82 23.65
CA LYS A 642 -6.90 36.07 24.41
C LYS A 642 -5.66 36.16 25.32
N GLU A 643 -5.28 35.05 25.95
CA GLU A 643 -4.03 34.92 26.71
C GLU A 643 -2.80 35.09 25.81
N ARG A 644 -2.80 34.46 24.63
CA ARG A 644 -1.69 34.54 23.68
C ARG A 644 -1.47 35.98 23.17
N TYR A 645 -2.54 36.72 22.87
CA TYR A 645 -2.45 38.15 22.52
C TYR A 645 -1.89 39.04 23.64
N ALA A 646 -2.03 38.63 24.91
CA ALA A 646 -1.46 39.39 26.03
C ALA A 646 0.06 39.23 26.13
N VAL A 647 0.61 38.12 25.61
CA VAL A 647 2.03 37.78 25.68
C VAL A 647 2.77 38.09 24.37
N GLU A 648 2.17 37.77 23.23
CA GLU A 648 2.78 37.84 21.90
C GLU A 648 2.33 39.09 21.12
N ALA A 649 3.17 40.13 21.09
CA ALA A 649 2.86 41.41 20.43
C ALA A 649 2.77 41.33 18.88
N ASN A 650 3.24 40.25 18.26
CA ASN A 650 3.34 40.11 16.79
C ASN A 650 2.13 39.40 16.15
N LEU A 651 1.14 38.98 16.94
CA LEU A 651 -0.06 38.33 16.42
C LEU A 651 -0.96 39.33 15.69
N ARG A 652 -1.58 38.88 14.59
CA ARG A 652 -2.52 39.72 13.84
C ARG A 652 -3.75 40.02 14.70
N PRO A 653 -4.11 41.28 14.99
CA PRO A 653 -5.17 41.59 15.94
C PRO A 653 -6.56 41.20 15.41
N SER A 654 -7.41 40.63 16.28
CA SER A 654 -8.84 40.43 16.01
C SER A 654 -9.67 41.44 16.81
N PRO A 655 -10.33 42.42 16.14
CA PRO A 655 -11.25 43.35 16.79
C PRO A 655 -12.42 42.64 17.48
N THR A 656 -12.88 41.52 16.88
CA THR A 656 -13.98 40.74 17.44
C THR A 656 -13.58 40.14 18.79
N LEU A 657 -12.39 39.53 18.90
CA LEU A 657 -11.92 38.94 20.16
C LEU A 657 -11.69 39.97 21.27
N GLN A 658 -11.19 41.17 20.93
CA GLN A 658 -10.91 42.23 21.91
C GLN A 658 -12.17 42.81 22.55
N ALA A 659 -13.28 42.86 21.80
CA ALA A 659 -14.56 43.37 22.28
C ALA A 659 -15.45 42.28 22.92
N LEU A 660 -15.02 41.02 22.88
CA LEU A 660 -15.82 39.87 23.32
C LEU A 660 -15.64 39.59 24.82
N ASP A 661 -16.77 39.44 25.49
CA ASP A 661 -16.84 38.82 26.81
C ASP A 661 -17.19 37.33 26.66
N ILE A 662 -16.22 36.46 26.89
CA ILE A 662 -16.31 35.03 26.58
C ILE A 662 -17.25 34.32 27.56
N ASP A 663 -17.30 34.77 28.82
CA ASP A 663 -18.08 34.13 29.89
C ASP A 663 -19.60 34.33 29.70
N THR A 664 -20.01 35.34 28.94
CA THR A 664 -21.43 35.66 28.69
C THR A 664 -21.92 35.24 27.31
N LEU A 665 -21.06 34.61 26.49
CA LEU A 665 -21.38 34.25 25.12
C LEU A 665 -22.30 33.02 25.06
N PRO A 666 -23.47 33.10 24.37
CA PRO A 666 -24.36 31.96 24.17
C PRO A 666 -23.69 30.85 23.34
N ASP A 667 -24.01 29.59 23.65
CA ASP A 667 -23.49 28.41 22.95
C ASP A 667 -23.81 28.44 21.45
N GLU A 668 -24.99 28.92 21.07
CA GLU A 668 -25.47 28.97 19.69
C GLU A 668 -24.66 29.92 18.79
N GLU A 669 -24.04 30.95 19.37
CA GLU A 669 -23.25 31.94 18.63
C GLU A 669 -21.76 31.55 18.50
N LEU A 670 -21.33 30.53 19.23
CA LEU A 670 -19.93 30.18 19.43
C LEU A 670 -19.21 29.81 18.12
N ASP A 671 -19.83 28.97 17.30
CA ASP A 671 -19.29 28.53 16.00
C ASP A 671 -19.09 29.73 15.04
N MET A 672 -20.07 30.64 14.99
CA MET A 672 -20.02 31.83 14.13
C MET A 672 -18.95 32.83 14.60
N VAL A 673 -18.82 33.03 15.92
CA VAL A 673 -17.78 33.88 16.50
C VAL A 673 -16.40 33.28 16.27
N ALA A 674 -16.22 31.97 16.50
CA ALA A 674 -14.96 31.27 16.27
C ALA A 674 -14.51 31.37 14.81
N LEU A 675 -15.43 31.18 13.85
CA LEU A 675 -15.14 31.35 12.43
C LEU A 675 -14.69 32.78 12.09
N LYS A 676 -15.33 33.80 12.69
CA LYS A 676 -14.98 35.20 12.46
C LYS A 676 -13.62 35.55 13.06
N VAL A 677 -13.36 35.14 14.31
CA VAL A 677 -12.06 35.33 14.99
C VAL A 677 -10.95 34.62 14.22
N SER A 678 -11.19 33.40 13.75
CA SER A 678 -10.22 32.64 12.96
C SER A 678 -9.85 33.34 11.65
N ARG A 679 -10.82 33.91 10.94
CA ARG A 679 -10.58 34.68 9.71
C ARG A 679 -9.80 35.98 9.94
N GLU A 680 -10.06 36.67 11.06
CA GLU A 680 -9.39 37.91 11.43
C GLU A 680 -7.94 37.67 11.91
N SER A 681 -7.75 36.67 12.78
CA SER A 681 -6.46 36.31 13.38
C SER A 681 -5.57 35.45 12.46
N ASN A 682 -6.16 34.80 11.45
CA ASN A 682 -5.52 33.78 10.60
C ASN A 682 -5.07 32.52 11.38
N ILE A 683 -5.62 32.30 12.57
CA ILE A 683 -5.38 31.09 13.38
C ILE A 683 -6.59 30.16 13.19
N PRO A 684 -6.39 28.90 12.77
CA PRO A 684 -7.48 27.96 12.59
C PRO A 684 -8.09 27.59 13.95
N PHE A 685 -9.41 27.42 13.97
CA PHE A 685 -10.08 26.84 15.14
C PHE A 685 -10.03 25.30 15.08
N PRO A 686 -10.04 24.62 16.23
CA PRO A 686 -9.57 23.23 16.35
C PRO A 686 -10.36 22.19 15.54
N THR A 687 -11.65 22.43 15.30
CA THR A 687 -12.53 21.48 14.61
C THR A 687 -12.29 21.39 13.09
N THR A 688 -11.45 22.26 12.52
CA THR A 688 -11.25 22.32 11.06
C THR A 688 -10.20 21.36 10.50
N GLY A 689 -9.40 20.71 11.36
CA GLY A 689 -8.27 19.87 10.94
C GLY A 689 -7.12 20.66 10.29
N LYS A 690 -7.09 21.99 10.50
CA LYS A 690 -6.05 22.87 9.97
C LYS A 690 -5.17 23.40 11.09
N VAL A 691 -3.89 23.59 10.78
CA VAL A 691 -2.87 24.10 11.69
C VAL A 691 -2.03 25.18 11.03
N THR A 692 -1.36 26.00 11.83
CA THR A 692 -0.33 26.92 11.36
C THR A 692 0.94 26.12 11.12
N LEU A 693 1.44 26.12 9.88
CA LEU A 693 2.75 25.54 9.54
C LEU A 693 3.78 26.66 9.37
N HIS A 694 5.03 26.34 9.68
CA HIS A 694 6.18 27.19 9.44
C HIS A 694 7.02 26.61 8.29
N ASN A 695 7.59 27.49 7.49
CA ASN A 695 8.51 27.11 6.43
C ASN A 695 9.86 26.75 7.04
N GLY A 696 10.36 25.52 6.82
CA GLY A 696 11.67 25.08 7.32
C GLY A 696 12.83 26.00 6.89
N LYS A 697 12.78 26.54 5.67
CA LYS A 697 13.87 27.36 5.11
C LYS A 697 13.96 28.78 5.68
N SER A 698 12.82 29.40 5.98
CA SER A 698 12.77 30.80 6.45
C SER A 698 12.43 30.94 7.92
N GLY A 699 11.79 29.94 8.51
CA GLY A 699 11.21 29.99 9.86
C GLY A 699 9.90 30.79 9.93
N GLU A 700 9.44 31.39 8.83
CA GLU A 700 8.22 32.18 8.80
C GLU A 700 6.97 31.28 8.67
N PRO A 701 5.85 31.63 9.32
CA PRO A 701 4.59 30.93 9.14
C PRO A 701 4.03 31.11 7.73
N TYR A 702 3.34 30.10 7.20
CA TYR A 702 2.62 30.22 5.93
C TYR A 702 1.45 31.22 6.05
N ASP A 703 1.14 31.92 4.95
CA ASP A 703 0.06 32.92 4.88
C ASP A 703 -1.33 32.38 5.24
N LYS A 704 -1.54 31.08 5.11
CA LYS A 704 -2.81 30.40 5.38
C LYS A 704 -2.58 29.10 6.14
N SER A 705 -3.51 28.81 7.06
CA SER A 705 -3.57 27.54 7.76
C SER A 705 -3.69 26.37 6.78
N VAL A 706 -2.99 25.29 7.07
CA VAL A 706 -2.85 24.12 6.19
C VAL A 706 -3.54 22.94 6.83
N THR A 707 -4.18 22.09 6.01
CA THR A 707 -4.67 20.78 6.47
C THR A 707 -3.47 19.87 6.69
N VAL A 708 -3.30 19.44 7.94
CA VAL A 708 -2.26 18.52 8.37
C VAL A 708 -2.92 17.41 9.17
N GLY A 709 -2.41 16.20 9.03
CA GLY A 709 -2.87 15.08 9.84
C GLY A 709 -2.16 13.80 9.49
N ILE A 710 -2.72 12.67 9.93
CA ILE A 710 -2.09 11.37 9.74
C ILE A 710 -2.91 10.54 8.78
N ILE A 711 -2.25 10.04 7.74
CA ILE A 711 -2.87 9.22 6.70
C ILE A 711 -2.05 7.94 6.51
N HIS A 712 -2.72 6.84 6.15
CA HIS A 712 -2.04 5.59 5.86
C HIS A 712 -1.52 5.55 4.41
N MET A 713 -0.20 5.48 4.23
CA MET A 713 0.45 5.50 2.92
C MET A 713 1.15 4.18 2.61
N LEU A 714 1.09 3.78 1.34
CA LEU A 714 1.58 2.52 0.81
C LEU A 714 2.78 2.76 -0.11
N LYS A 715 3.78 1.87 -0.05
CA LYS A 715 4.85 1.76 -1.06
C LYS A 715 4.45 0.73 -2.11
N LEU A 716 4.43 1.10 -3.39
CA LEU A 716 4.04 0.19 -4.46
C LEU A 716 5.25 -0.55 -5.05
N ALA A 717 5.02 -1.72 -5.65
CA ALA A 717 6.02 -2.54 -6.33
C ALA A 717 6.63 -1.89 -7.60
N HIS A 718 6.22 -0.67 -7.91
CA HIS A 718 6.71 0.13 -9.04
C HIS A 718 7.95 0.91 -8.63
N LEU A 719 9.07 0.21 -8.47
CA LEU A 719 10.34 0.79 -8.05
C LEU A 719 11.14 1.27 -9.26
N VAL A 720 11.89 2.36 -9.08
CA VAL A 720 12.69 2.93 -10.18
C VAL A 720 13.87 2.04 -10.55
N GLU A 721 14.41 1.23 -9.62
CA GLU A 721 15.53 0.29 -9.92
C GLU A 721 15.15 -0.64 -11.08
N ASP A 722 13.89 -1.08 -11.06
CA ASP A 722 13.41 -2.11 -11.96
C ASP A 722 13.14 -1.52 -13.35
N LYS A 723 12.85 -0.22 -13.44
CA LYS A 723 12.38 0.47 -14.65
C LYS A 723 13.48 1.17 -15.44
N VAL A 724 14.53 1.65 -14.77
CA VAL A 724 15.63 2.32 -15.48
C VAL A 724 16.39 1.28 -16.31
N HIS A 725 16.49 1.54 -17.60
CA HIS A 725 17.21 0.72 -18.55
C HIS A 725 17.86 1.62 -19.59
N ALA A 726 19.15 1.40 -19.81
CA ALA A 726 19.92 2.12 -20.82
C ALA A 726 20.72 1.11 -21.64
N ARG A 727 20.85 1.38 -22.93
CA ARG A 727 21.59 0.53 -23.87
C ARG A 727 22.40 1.40 -24.82
N SER A 728 23.68 1.10 -24.91
CA SER A 728 24.55 1.57 -26.00
C SER A 728 24.51 0.60 -27.18
N THR A 729 25.03 -0.61 -26.97
CA THR A 729 25.02 -1.73 -27.90
C THR A 729 24.54 -3.00 -27.18
N GLY A 730 24.05 -4.00 -27.91
CA GLY A 730 23.58 -5.24 -27.29
C GLY A 730 23.19 -6.28 -28.33
N PRO A 731 22.55 -7.38 -27.93
CA PRO A 731 22.19 -8.45 -28.85
C PRO A 731 21.13 -8.01 -29.88
N TYR A 732 21.13 -8.71 -31.01
CA TYR A 732 20.27 -8.45 -32.15
C TYR A 732 19.50 -9.72 -32.54
N SER A 733 18.32 -9.53 -33.13
CA SER A 733 17.51 -10.58 -33.72
C SER A 733 18.27 -11.25 -34.86
N LEU A 734 18.21 -12.59 -34.93
CA LEU A 734 18.88 -13.34 -35.98
C LEU A 734 18.32 -13.02 -37.38
N VAL A 735 17.01 -12.82 -37.48
CA VAL A 735 16.31 -12.62 -38.76
C VAL A 735 16.33 -11.16 -39.17
N THR A 736 15.78 -10.28 -38.33
CA THR A 736 15.59 -8.87 -38.68
C THR A 736 16.83 -8.02 -38.46
N GLN A 737 17.85 -8.55 -37.77
CA GLN A 737 19.05 -7.81 -37.34
C GLN A 737 18.77 -6.58 -36.46
N GLN A 738 17.53 -6.40 -36.01
CA GLN A 738 17.13 -5.34 -35.11
C GLN A 738 17.52 -5.66 -33.67
N PRO A 739 17.78 -4.63 -32.84
CA PRO A 739 17.72 -4.71 -31.39
C PRO A 739 16.69 -5.71 -30.83
N LEU A 740 17.13 -6.61 -29.94
CA LEU A 740 16.17 -7.38 -29.14
C LEU A 740 15.34 -6.44 -28.23
N GLY A 741 14.19 -6.91 -27.77
CA GLY A 741 13.32 -6.17 -26.85
C GLY A 741 13.49 -6.59 -25.39
N GLY A 742 13.32 -5.66 -24.46
CA GLY A 742 13.23 -5.93 -23.03
C GLY A 742 14.56 -5.86 -22.25
N LYS A 743 14.46 -5.45 -20.99
CA LYS A 743 15.62 -5.23 -20.08
C LYS A 743 16.47 -6.49 -19.88
N ALA A 744 15.82 -7.65 -19.67
CA ALA A 744 16.50 -8.92 -19.42
C ALA A 744 17.43 -9.37 -20.57
N GLN A 745 17.15 -8.93 -21.80
CA GLN A 745 17.96 -9.23 -22.98
C GLN A 745 18.90 -8.08 -23.36
N PHE A 746 19.06 -7.05 -22.51
CA PHE A 746 19.73 -5.80 -22.87
C PHE A 746 19.16 -5.20 -24.17
N GLY A 747 17.84 -5.23 -24.30
CA GLY A 747 17.14 -4.82 -25.50
C GLY A 747 17.08 -3.32 -25.74
N GLY A 748 16.79 -2.91 -26.98
CA GLY A 748 16.55 -1.52 -27.35
C GLY A 748 15.12 -1.06 -27.04
N GLN A 749 14.92 0.25 -27.01
CA GLN A 749 13.59 0.85 -26.93
C GLN A 749 12.93 0.83 -28.31
N ARG A 750 11.63 0.53 -28.37
CA ARG A 750 10.90 0.52 -29.62
C ARG A 750 10.66 1.96 -30.07
N PHE A 751 11.13 2.28 -31.27
CA PHE A 751 10.75 3.48 -31.99
C PHE A 751 9.60 3.13 -32.93
N GLY A 752 8.39 3.54 -32.58
CA GLY A 752 7.16 3.18 -33.28
C GLY A 752 6.82 4.14 -34.40
N GLU A 753 5.74 3.83 -35.11
CA GLU A 753 5.21 4.66 -36.21
C GLU A 753 4.83 6.07 -35.74
N MET A 754 4.25 6.21 -34.54
CA MET A 754 3.89 7.51 -33.99
C MET A 754 5.13 8.38 -33.69
N GLU A 755 6.22 7.78 -33.21
CA GLU A 755 7.47 8.50 -33.00
C GLU A 755 8.17 8.87 -34.32
N VAL A 756 8.03 8.04 -35.36
CA VAL A 756 8.47 8.37 -36.72
C VAL A 756 7.74 9.61 -37.23
N TRP A 757 6.40 9.63 -37.16
CA TRP A 757 5.60 10.79 -37.59
C TRP A 757 5.99 12.07 -36.84
N ALA A 758 6.35 11.96 -35.55
CA ALA A 758 6.83 13.11 -34.79
C ALA A 758 8.12 13.69 -35.41
N LEU A 759 9.11 12.85 -35.73
CA LEU A 759 10.34 13.32 -36.37
C LEU A 759 10.13 13.84 -37.79
N GLU A 760 9.22 13.23 -38.55
CA GLU A 760 8.81 13.72 -39.87
C GLU A 760 8.19 15.11 -39.77
N ALA A 761 7.31 15.35 -38.81
CA ALA A 761 6.68 16.64 -38.56
C ALA A 761 7.70 17.73 -38.18
N TYR A 762 8.76 17.36 -37.45
CA TYR A 762 9.88 18.27 -37.16
C TYR A 762 10.80 18.52 -38.37
N GLY A 763 10.67 17.75 -39.46
CA GLY A 763 11.61 17.78 -40.57
C GLY A 763 12.99 17.24 -40.20
N ALA A 764 13.09 16.41 -39.15
CA ALA A 764 14.34 15.88 -38.62
C ALA A 764 14.83 14.67 -39.44
N ALA A 765 15.10 14.89 -40.73
CA ALA A 765 15.39 13.84 -41.71
C ALA A 765 16.60 12.97 -41.32
N HIS A 766 17.72 13.58 -40.92
CA HIS A 766 18.93 12.82 -40.53
C HIS A 766 18.71 12.03 -39.23
N THR A 767 18.06 12.61 -38.23
CA THR A 767 17.75 11.91 -36.98
C THR A 767 16.83 10.71 -37.22
N LEU A 768 15.82 10.87 -38.07
CA LEU A 768 14.95 9.77 -38.46
C LEU A 768 15.73 8.69 -39.23
N GLN A 769 16.57 9.09 -40.18
CA GLN A 769 17.40 8.18 -40.95
C GLN A 769 18.33 7.36 -40.04
N GLU A 770 18.96 7.98 -39.04
CA GLU A 770 19.79 7.29 -38.05
C GLU A 770 19.00 6.25 -37.23
N MET A 771 17.79 6.59 -36.79
CA MET A 771 16.93 5.69 -36.01
C MET A 771 16.49 4.47 -36.82
N LEU A 772 16.24 4.65 -38.12
CA LEU A 772 15.82 3.57 -39.02
C LEU A 772 16.98 2.72 -39.56
N THR A 773 18.23 3.16 -39.44
CA THR A 773 19.40 2.50 -40.04
C THR A 773 20.46 2.13 -39.00
N VAL A 774 21.45 2.99 -38.74
CA VAL A 774 22.65 2.71 -37.95
C VAL A 774 22.37 2.41 -36.48
N LYS A 775 21.26 2.90 -35.91
CA LYS A 775 20.84 2.57 -34.54
C LYS A 775 20.00 1.29 -34.46
N SER A 776 19.62 0.71 -35.60
CA SER A 776 18.76 -0.47 -35.69
C SER A 776 19.45 -1.61 -36.45
N ASP A 777 19.17 -1.76 -37.74
CA ASP A 777 19.42 -2.95 -38.53
C ASP A 777 20.37 -2.75 -39.74
N ASP A 778 20.97 -1.56 -39.92
CA ASP A 778 22.12 -1.43 -40.82
C ASP A 778 23.35 -2.06 -40.17
N VAL A 779 23.58 -3.33 -40.48
CA VAL A 779 24.65 -4.15 -39.92
C VAL A 779 26.03 -3.56 -40.21
N SER A 780 26.22 -2.99 -41.40
CA SER A 780 27.51 -2.44 -41.82
C SER A 780 27.73 -1.04 -41.26
N GLY A 781 26.71 -0.19 -41.36
CA GLY A 781 26.76 1.18 -40.88
C GLY A 781 26.88 1.26 -39.38
N ARG A 782 26.22 0.39 -38.60
CA ARG A 782 26.31 0.41 -37.13
C ARG A 782 27.73 0.15 -36.62
N VAL A 783 28.45 -0.79 -37.24
CA VAL A 783 29.84 -1.12 -36.87
C VAL A 783 30.76 0.06 -37.20
N LYS A 784 30.65 0.61 -38.41
CA LYS A 784 31.40 1.79 -38.83
C LYS A 784 31.11 3.01 -37.96
N THR A 785 29.85 3.19 -37.57
CA THR A 785 29.40 4.28 -36.68
C THR A 785 30.03 4.13 -35.31
N TYR A 786 30.03 2.92 -34.75
CA TYR A 786 30.68 2.65 -33.47
C TYR A 786 32.19 2.93 -33.53
N GLU A 787 32.87 2.46 -34.58
CA GLU A 787 34.30 2.75 -34.78
C GLU A 787 34.57 4.24 -34.93
N ALA A 788 33.76 4.96 -35.69
CA ALA A 788 33.87 6.41 -35.87
C ALA A 788 33.72 7.14 -34.54
N ILE A 789 32.72 6.77 -33.71
CA ILE A 789 32.52 7.35 -32.37
C ILE A 789 33.73 7.11 -31.47
N VAL A 790 34.28 5.88 -31.46
CA VAL A 790 35.46 5.54 -30.63
C VAL A 790 36.71 6.29 -31.08
N ARG A 791 36.87 6.51 -32.39
CA ARG A 791 38.00 7.26 -32.96
C ARG A 791 37.82 8.77 -32.97
N GLY A 792 36.61 9.27 -32.67
CA GLY A 792 36.26 10.69 -32.81
C GLY A 792 36.19 11.17 -34.27
N GLU A 793 35.92 10.26 -35.21
CA GLU A 793 35.76 10.55 -36.63
C GLU A 793 34.28 10.88 -36.97
N VAL A 794 34.06 11.50 -38.13
CA VAL A 794 32.70 11.83 -38.61
C VAL A 794 31.98 10.55 -39.03
N ILE A 795 30.72 10.41 -38.61
CA ILE A 795 29.87 9.28 -38.96
C ILE A 795 29.61 9.29 -40.48
N GLN A 796 29.79 8.14 -41.12
CA GLN A 796 29.55 7.96 -42.55
C GLN A 796 28.07 7.83 -42.88
N ASP A 797 27.70 8.09 -44.14
CA ASP A 797 26.32 7.93 -44.59
C ASP A 797 25.81 6.48 -44.39
N PRO A 798 24.57 6.32 -43.92
CA PRO A 798 23.99 5.02 -43.62
C PRO A 798 23.73 4.20 -44.89
N GLY A 799 23.84 2.88 -44.75
CA GLY A 799 23.53 1.92 -45.80
C GLY A 799 22.04 1.56 -45.85
N VAL A 800 21.73 0.50 -46.61
CA VAL A 800 20.37 -0.03 -46.74
C VAL A 800 20.02 -0.86 -45.48
N PRO A 801 18.87 -0.61 -44.83
CA PRO A 801 18.38 -1.42 -43.72
C PRO A 801 18.26 -2.91 -44.06
N GLU A 802 18.65 -3.79 -43.14
CA GLU A 802 18.54 -5.23 -43.38
C GLU A 802 17.07 -5.69 -43.42
N SER A 803 16.16 -5.04 -42.69
CA SER A 803 14.72 -5.31 -42.80
C SER A 803 14.18 -5.11 -44.22
N PHE A 804 14.67 -4.13 -44.98
CA PHE A 804 14.30 -3.93 -46.38
C PHE A 804 14.81 -5.08 -47.26
N ARG A 805 16.03 -5.56 -47.02
CA ARG A 805 16.59 -6.72 -47.72
C ARG A 805 15.78 -7.99 -47.43
N VAL A 806 15.40 -8.20 -46.16
CA VAL A 806 14.53 -9.31 -45.75
C VAL A 806 13.19 -9.22 -46.47
N LEU A 807 12.55 -8.05 -46.50
CA LEU A 807 11.28 -7.83 -47.22
C LEU A 807 11.41 -8.17 -48.72
N VAL A 808 12.45 -7.69 -49.39
CA VAL A 808 12.70 -8.01 -50.81
C VAL A 808 12.82 -9.53 -51.01
N LYS A 809 13.51 -10.23 -50.12
CA LYS A 809 13.67 -11.69 -50.18
C LYS A 809 12.37 -12.44 -49.92
N GLU A 810 11.56 -11.97 -48.98
CA GLU A 810 10.23 -12.53 -48.71
C GLU A 810 9.30 -12.36 -49.93
N LEU A 811 9.29 -11.19 -50.57
CA LEU A 811 8.52 -10.98 -51.81
C LEU A 811 9.03 -11.86 -52.96
N GLN A 812 10.35 -11.99 -53.13
CA GLN A 812 10.94 -12.91 -54.12
C GLN A 812 10.57 -14.37 -53.86
N SER A 813 10.47 -14.79 -52.59
CA SER A 813 10.05 -16.14 -52.23
C SER A 813 8.59 -16.45 -52.63
N LEU A 814 7.75 -15.41 -52.76
CA LEU A 814 6.38 -15.50 -53.23
C LEU A 814 6.27 -15.50 -54.78
N GLY A 815 7.40 -15.43 -55.49
CA GLY A 815 7.44 -15.36 -56.96
C GLY A 815 7.30 -13.93 -57.52
N LEU A 816 7.43 -12.90 -56.68
CA LEU A 816 7.45 -11.50 -57.12
C LEU A 816 8.88 -11.03 -57.40
N SER A 817 9.17 -10.57 -58.62
CA SER A 817 10.49 -10.00 -58.94
C SER A 817 10.54 -8.54 -58.50
N VAL A 818 11.25 -8.26 -57.40
CA VAL A 818 11.49 -6.91 -56.89
C VAL A 818 12.94 -6.51 -57.19
N GLU A 819 13.12 -5.40 -57.91
CA GLU A 819 14.41 -4.83 -58.32
C GLU A 819 14.43 -3.33 -57.96
N VAL A 820 15.58 -2.81 -57.49
CA VAL A 820 15.76 -1.37 -57.27
C VAL A 820 16.48 -0.79 -58.49
N ILE A 821 15.88 0.25 -59.08
CA ILE A 821 16.36 0.93 -60.29
C ILE A 821 16.92 2.28 -59.88
N GLY A 822 18.20 2.53 -60.17
CA GLY A 822 18.82 3.85 -60.00
C GLY A 822 18.51 4.80 -61.15
N ASP A 823 18.86 6.08 -61.01
CA ASP A 823 18.57 7.13 -62.00
C ASP A 823 19.15 6.87 -63.41
N ASN A 824 20.16 6.00 -63.53
CA ASN A 824 20.81 5.61 -64.79
C ASN A 824 20.25 4.29 -65.40
N ASP A 825 19.09 3.80 -64.94
CA ASP A 825 18.50 2.51 -65.33
C ASP A 825 19.37 1.29 -64.94
N GLU A 826 20.29 1.50 -63.99
CA GLU A 826 21.12 0.45 -63.38
C GLU A 826 20.28 -0.35 -62.38
N ARG A 827 20.27 -1.68 -62.55
CA ARG A 827 19.49 -2.61 -61.73
C ARG A 827 20.33 -3.14 -60.58
N ILE A 828 19.96 -2.76 -59.36
CA ILE A 828 20.60 -3.27 -58.14
C ILE A 828 19.88 -4.55 -57.72
N THR A 829 20.60 -5.67 -57.80
CA THR A 829 20.07 -6.98 -57.40
C THR A 829 20.59 -7.32 -56.00
N PHE A 830 19.70 -7.39 -55.01
CA PHE A 830 20.06 -7.79 -53.65
C PHE A 830 20.35 -9.31 -53.61
N GLY A 831 21.59 -9.72 -53.88
CA GLY A 831 22.03 -11.12 -53.91
C GLY A 831 23.18 -11.41 -52.95
N LYS A 832 23.50 -12.70 -52.73
CA LYS A 832 24.66 -13.14 -51.90
C LYS A 832 26.02 -12.62 -52.40
N GLU A 833 26.08 -12.05 -53.60
CA GLU A 833 27.31 -11.59 -54.24
C GLU A 833 27.82 -10.23 -53.74
N GLU A 834 27.01 -9.43 -53.03
CA GLU A 834 27.45 -8.15 -52.43
C GLU A 834 28.37 -8.31 -51.20
N GLN A 835 28.38 -9.48 -50.54
CA GLN A 835 29.18 -9.68 -49.31
C GLN A 835 30.68 -9.90 -49.55
N LYS A 836 31.13 -10.03 -50.81
CA LYS A 836 32.56 -10.06 -51.12
C LYS A 836 33.04 -8.64 -51.39
N GLU A 837 33.59 -7.98 -50.37
CA GLU A 837 34.54 -6.90 -50.62
C GLU A 837 35.59 -7.42 -51.60
N ARG A 838 35.65 -6.84 -52.80
CA ARG A 838 36.75 -7.08 -53.73
C ARG A 838 37.99 -6.50 -53.06
N LEU A 839 38.81 -7.38 -52.46
CA LEU A 839 40.15 -7.04 -52.02
C LEU A 839 40.82 -6.18 -53.10
N PRO A 840 41.45 -5.04 -52.73
CA PRO A 840 42.16 -4.23 -53.69
C PRO A 840 43.20 -5.14 -54.36
N LYS A 841 43.22 -5.16 -55.69
CA LYS A 841 44.26 -5.86 -56.44
C LYS A 841 45.60 -5.20 -56.11
N LEU A 842 46.29 -5.71 -55.08
CA LEU A 842 47.71 -5.48 -54.91
C LEU A 842 48.36 -5.99 -56.20
N GLY A 843 48.91 -5.06 -56.99
CA GLY A 843 49.53 -5.30 -58.29
C GLY A 843 50.83 -6.08 -58.19
N LEU A 844 50.81 -7.24 -57.53
CA LEU A 844 51.89 -8.19 -57.38
C LEU A 844 51.44 -9.54 -57.96
N GLY A 845 51.06 -9.51 -59.24
CA GLY A 845 50.88 -10.72 -60.03
C GLY A 845 52.19 -11.09 -60.71
N LEU A 846 52.94 -12.02 -60.13
CA LEU A 846 53.95 -12.79 -60.86
C LEU A 846 53.24 -13.51 -62.01
N GLY A 847 53.56 -13.12 -63.24
CA GLY A 847 53.00 -13.72 -64.45
C GLY A 847 53.39 -15.19 -64.56
N ILE A 848 52.42 -16.07 -64.32
CA ILE A 848 52.49 -17.46 -64.77
C ILE A 848 51.25 -17.71 -65.63
N PRO A 849 51.41 -17.88 -66.95
CA PRO A 849 50.31 -18.23 -67.82
C PRO A 849 50.08 -19.75 -67.78
N GLY A 850 48.87 -20.17 -67.43
CA GLY A 850 48.42 -21.54 -67.72
C GLY A 850 47.34 -22.07 -66.79
N GLY A 851 46.17 -22.36 -67.37
CA GLY A 851 45.19 -23.26 -66.76
C GLY A 851 43.74 -22.85 -66.93
N ILE A 852 43.21 -23.00 -68.15
CA ILE A 852 41.76 -23.04 -68.38
C ILE A 852 41.23 -24.37 -67.83
N ARG A 853 40.47 -24.33 -66.74
CA ARG A 853 39.15 -24.96 -66.57
C ARG A 853 38.52 -24.63 -65.23
#